data_AF-A0A9X8EDL6-F1
#
_entry.id   AF-A0A9X8EDL6-F1
#
_cell.length_a   1.000
_cell.length_b   1.000
_cell.length_c   1.000
_cell.angle_alpha   90.00
_cell.angle_beta   90.00
_cell.angle_gamma   90.00
#
_symmetry.space_group_name_H-M   'P 1'
#
loop_
_entity.id
_entity.type
_entity.pdbx_description
1 polymer ?
#
loop_
_entity_poly.entity_id
_entity_poly.type
_entity_poly.pdbx_seq_one_letter_code
_entity_poly.pdbx_strand_id
1 'polypeptide(L)'
;MLLSAISNPKLPHTIRNSFTTILHLCWLNRFPHEPMLVPKTVYAFDDVTAVEKQAHPLLAHFHLKAGHPALTSDDAFISYPFADKFAFIQGVIHEIISRMAFEKSMLCSVDANVLLSSLLEIVSWLVRCGFYADLDSHSRLAGPLIRLLDGRNTVVLADSPAHDSTARYRCNKLHNAVTKCKLQICQILGHITLIWRDFELWSVVSNFKFSNSVVDPLVLESGELGKAGVNHFVNLFAKSALDMRVVTKAPLETICMDLIMYDDDHLVHEALALLLQLNTRREQVLNYLMKCILVWNTVPNVAIAASTKSSSQVLKELEYIVPLFKHYIQAFESPLLCEHLCDANHVRLGYFGVGRLLVDILVKLEECCADRLHYDDSLQPNVEKQAILLELLLHEHAMKLIRMHVVDTQYDPQLQAVKDECCAFFKALMAKNPAGQKAMFDYLPELIDRFVDQVDGMGDVLINMFVDNRSLCLCVPDQAIWAFMKLLNNHVGDLRHPDPAKHRRSSSSNAISTIMEFFKRYIIPDEAPVKANQVHLFAIMTNPQFDHLLLPFGQDITPDMDVGSSSLRATAGYTALMHVVETPSEADLLAYFEKLLEAFSVMCYGKNFKTEVECQQLYPLNLILTVLLDDAMPLSLRVVASKFLSEVFFDTDLEVDPQLAVMPAVWD
;
A
#
# COMPACT_ATOMS: atom_id res chain seq x y z
N MET A 1 40.90 3.41 -6.81
CA MET A 1 41.09 4.71 -6.13
C MET A 1 40.26 4.83 -4.86
N LEU A 2 38.91 4.86 -4.93
CA LEU A 2 38.05 5.04 -3.75
C LEU A 2 38.36 4.04 -2.63
N LEU A 3 38.41 2.74 -2.94
CA LEU A 3 38.71 1.70 -1.95
C LEU A 3 40.10 1.86 -1.32
N SER A 4 41.10 2.28 -2.11
CA SER A 4 42.45 2.54 -1.63
C SER A 4 42.49 3.75 -0.69
N ALA A 5 41.68 4.78 -0.95
CA ALA A 5 41.55 5.93 -0.05
C ALA A 5 40.81 5.56 1.25
N ILE A 6 39.76 4.73 1.15
CA ILE A 6 39.00 4.24 2.31
C ILE A 6 39.85 3.31 3.18
N SER A 7 40.71 2.46 2.60
CA SER A 7 41.56 1.54 3.37
C SER A 7 42.80 2.20 3.99
N ASN A 8 43.26 3.32 3.44
CA ASN A 8 44.48 3.99 3.88
C ASN A 8 44.32 4.59 5.30
N PRO A 9 45.02 4.05 6.32
CA PRO A 9 44.93 4.54 7.69
C PRO A 9 45.58 5.91 7.89
N LYS A 10 46.42 6.37 6.94
CA LYS A 10 47.07 7.68 7.00
C LYS A 10 46.13 8.84 6.67
N LEU A 11 44.98 8.56 6.07
CA LEU A 11 43.98 9.59 5.76
C LEU A 11 43.06 9.85 6.97
N PRO A 12 42.70 11.11 7.24
CA PRO A 12 41.71 11.45 8.25
C PRO A 12 40.39 10.72 8.05
N HIS A 13 39.72 10.36 9.15
CA HIS A 13 38.43 9.66 9.11
C HIS A 13 37.35 10.44 8.36
N THR A 14 37.37 11.77 8.42
CA THR A 14 36.45 12.66 7.68
C THR A 14 36.58 12.50 6.17
N ILE A 15 37.81 12.46 5.64
CA ILE A 15 38.06 12.27 4.20
C ILE A 15 37.68 10.85 3.78
N ARG A 16 38.03 9.85 4.59
CA ARG A 16 37.65 8.46 4.36
C ARG A 16 36.12 8.30 4.33
N ASN A 17 35.41 9.05 5.18
CA ASN A 17 33.95 9.07 5.23
C ASN A 17 33.34 9.62 3.94
N SER A 18 33.84 10.75 3.44
CA SER A 18 33.39 11.33 2.17
C SER A 18 33.59 10.35 1.00
N PHE A 19 34.75 9.69 0.92
CA PHE A 19 34.98 8.66 -0.09
C PHE A 19 34.07 7.43 0.06
N THR A 20 33.75 7.04 1.30
CA THR A 20 32.81 5.95 1.60
C THR A 20 31.41 6.31 1.13
N THR A 21 30.97 7.54 1.37
CA THR A 21 29.66 8.05 0.93
C THR A 21 29.55 8.08 -0.60
N ILE A 22 30.60 8.56 -1.29
CA ILE A 22 30.66 8.54 -2.77
C ILE A 22 30.63 7.11 -3.30
N LEU A 23 31.36 6.18 -2.66
CA LEU A 23 31.31 4.77 -3.05
C LEU A 23 29.89 4.21 -2.92
N HIS A 24 29.19 4.50 -1.82
CA HIS A 24 27.83 4.05 -1.59
C HIS A 24 26.85 4.60 -2.64
N LEU A 25 26.77 5.92 -2.77
CA LEU A 25 25.75 6.57 -3.60
C LEU A 25 26.00 6.43 -5.10
N CYS A 26 27.25 6.49 -5.56
CA CYS A 26 27.54 6.48 -6.99
C CYS A 26 27.75 5.07 -7.56
N TRP A 27 28.14 4.10 -6.73
CA TRP A 27 28.57 2.78 -7.23
C TRP A 27 27.82 1.59 -6.64
N LEU A 28 27.21 1.70 -5.45
CA LEU A 28 26.51 0.59 -4.81
C LEU A 28 24.99 0.73 -4.90
N ASN A 29 24.46 1.91 -4.56
CA ASN A 29 23.04 2.23 -4.64
C ASN A 29 22.65 2.66 -6.06
N ARG A 30 22.76 1.72 -7.00
CA ARG A 30 22.50 1.92 -8.44
C ARG A 30 21.79 0.68 -8.99
N PHE A 31 20.82 0.89 -9.87
CA PHE A 31 20.26 -0.19 -10.69
C PHE A 31 21.39 -0.95 -11.41
N PRO A 32 21.40 -2.29 -11.42
CA PRO A 32 20.31 -3.21 -11.03
C PRO A 32 20.37 -3.71 -9.57
N HIS A 33 21.25 -3.17 -8.73
CA HIS A 33 21.40 -3.64 -7.36
C HIS A 33 20.27 -3.08 -6.49
N GLU A 34 19.40 -3.95 -6.00
CA GLU A 34 18.27 -3.56 -5.15
C GLU A 34 18.13 -4.50 -3.94
N PRO A 35 17.55 -4.04 -2.83
CA PRO A 35 17.19 -4.90 -1.71
C PRO A 35 16.27 -6.03 -2.17
N MET A 36 16.59 -7.25 -1.73
CA MET A 36 15.77 -8.43 -2.00
C MET A 36 14.45 -8.33 -1.23
N LEU A 37 13.37 -8.79 -1.85
CA LEU A 37 12.11 -9.01 -1.16
C LEU A 37 12.22 -10.32 -0.37
N VAL A 38 12.64 -10.21 0.90
CA VAL A 38 12.74 -11.34 1.83
C VAL A 38 11.81 -11.14 3.04
N PRO A 39 11.10 -12.18 3.48
CA PRO A 39 11.03 -13.51 2.87
C PRO A 39 10.21 -13.52 1.58
N LYS A 40 10.58 -14.37 0.62
CA LYS A 40 9.83 -14.60 -0.61
C LYS A 40 8.55 -15.35 -0.24
N THR A 41 7.39 -14.74 -0.48
CA THR A 41 6.09 -15.36 -0.17
C THR A 41 5.47 -16.05 -1.38
N VAL A 42 5.86 -15.69 -2.61
CA VAL A 42 5.28 -16.27 -3.83
C VAL A 42 6.28 -17.20 -4.52
N TYR A 43 5.86 -18.44 -4.77
CA TYR A 43 6.67 -19.44 -5.45
C TYR A 43 5.93 -20.09 -6.62
N ALA A 44 6.58 -20.17 -7.78
CA ALA A 44 6.15 -21.07 -8.84
C ALA A 44 6.47 -22.50 -8.43
N PHE A 45 5.48 -23.39 -8.46
CA PHE A 45 5.64 -24.77 -8.03
C PHE A 45 6.76 -25.49 -8.81
N ASP A 46 6.88 -25.21 -10.12
CA ASP A 46 7.89 -25.81 -11.00
C ASP A 46 9.33 -25.43 -10.61
N ASP A 47 9.53 -24.18 -10.17
CA ASP A 47 10.86 -23.62 -9.87
C ASP A 47 11.38 -24.03 -8.48
N VAL A 48 10.55 -24.67 -7.64
CA VAL A 48 10.97 -25.20 -6.33
C VAL A 48 11.94 -26.37 -6.51
N THR A 49 13.15 -26.24 -5.98
CA THR A 49 14.22 -27.26 -6.04
C THR A 49 14.35 -28.02 -4.71
N ALA A 50 14.89 -29.23 -4.76
CA ALA A 50 15.13 -30.05 -3.58
C ALA A 50 16.29 -29.49 -2.76
N VAL A 51 16.12 -29.33 -1.44
CA VAL A 51 17.22 -28.95 -0.55
C VAL A 51 18.20 -30.13 -0.44
N GLU A 52 19.40 -29.97 -0.99
CA GLU A 52 20.46 -30.96 -0.88
C GLU A 52 20.97 -31.06 0.57
N LYS A 53 20.93 -32.25 1.16
CA LYS A 53 21.35 -32.49 2.56
C LYS A 53 22.87 -32.39 2.79
N GLN A 54 23.66 -32.28 1.72
CA GLN A 54 25.13 -32.39 1.75
C GLN A 54 25.88 -31.09 1.41
N ALA A 55 25.20 -30.06 0.90
CA ALA A 55 25.80 -28.77 0.53
C ALA A 55 25.56 -27.69 1.60
N HIS A 56 26.43 -26.69 1.67
CA HIS A 56 26.18 -25.49 2.48
C HIS A 56 24.88 -24.83 2.01
N PRO A 57 24.04 -24.32 2.95
CA PRO A 57 22.79 -23.67 2.58
C PRO A 57 23.10 -22.42 1.74
N LEU A 58 22.77 -22.50 0.45
CA LEU A 58 22.75 -21.33 -0.44
C LEU A 58 21.61 -20.43 0.01
N LEU A 59 21.96 -19.28 0.58
CA LEU A 59 20.99 -18.29 1.00
C LEU A 59 20.50 -17.48 -0.22
N ALA A 60 19.43 -16.73 0.01
CA ALA A 60 18.93 -15.78 -0.96
C ALA A 60 20.08 -14.83 -1.38
N HIS A 61 20.43 -14.86 -2.66
CA HIS A 61 21.54 -14.08 -3.20
C HIS A 61 21.15 -13.32 -4.46
N PHE A 62 21.88 -12.23 -4.71
CA PHE A 62 21.71 -11.42 -5.91
C PHE A 62 22.06 -12.25 -7.15
N HIS A 63 21.12 -12.35 -8.08
CA HIS A 63 21.37 -12.92 -9.41
C HIS A 63 20.58 -12.15 -10.45
N LEU A 64 21.24 -11.81 -11.56
CA LEU A 64 20.56 -11.28 -12.74
C LEU A 64 20.02 -12.44 -13.56
N LYS A 65 18.70 -12.53 -13.71
CA LYS A 65 18.07 -13.54 -14.56
C LYS A 65 18.38 -13.29 -16.04
N ALA A 66 18.46 -14.36 -16.82
CA ALA A 66 18.69 -14.27 -18.26
C ALA A 66 17.63 -13.36 -18.91
N GLY A 67 18.07 -12.40 -19.72
CA GLY A 67 17.20 -11.42 -20.38
C GLY A 67 16.94 -10.12 -19.60
N HIS A 68 17.50 -9.93 -18.40
CA HIS A 68 17.41 -8.67 -17.66
C HIS A 68 18.07 -7.51 -18.46
N PRO A 69 17.52 -6.27 -18.49
CA PRO A 69 18.00 -5.21 -19.39
C PRO A 69 19.41 -4.72 -19.04
N ALA A 70 19.81 -4.90 -17.78
CA ALA A 70 21.18 -4.66 -17.36
C ALA A 70 22.20 -5.55 -18.09
N LEU A 71 21.83 -6.77 -18.48
CA LEU A 71 22.71 -7.69 -19.22
C LEU A 71 22.91 -7.29 -20.69
N THR A 72 22.00 -6.48 -21.24
CA THR A 72 22.06 -5.96 -22.61
C THR A 72 22.65 -4.55 -22.68
N SER A 73 23.02 -3.95 -21.54
CA SER A 73 23.64 -2.62 -21.51
C SER A 73 25.08 -2.67 -22.03
N ASP A 74 25.51 -1.65 -22.78
CA ASP A 74 26.91 -1.48 -23.17
C ASP A 74 27.77 -0.80 -22.09
N ASP A 75 27.15 -0.28 -21.02
CA ASP A 75 27.88 0.30 -19.90
C ASP A 75 28.61 -0.83 -19.17
N ALA A 76 29.93 -0.89 -19.34
CA ALA A 76 30.83 -1.86 -18.70
C ALA A 76 30.69 -1.92 -17.17
N PHE A 77 29.99 -0.97 -16.54
CA PHE A 77 29.65 -1.00 -15.13
C PHE A 77 28.29 -1.64 -14.82
N ILE A 78 27.28 -1.45 -15.68
CA ILE A 78 25.91 -2.04 -15.54
C ILE A 78 25.88 -3.47 -16.11
N SER A 79 26.60 -3.68 -17.20
CA SER A 79 26.71 -4.95 -17.93
C SER A 79 27.62 -5.96 -17.24
N TYR A 80 28.31 -5.56 -16.16
CA TYR A 80 29.26 -6.40 -15.44
C TYR A 80 28.55 -7.28 -14.40
N PRO A 81 28.32 -8.58 -14.66
CA PRO A 81 27.47 -9.42 -13.83
C PRO A 81 28.21 -10.07 -12.64
N PHE A 82 29.48 -9.71 -12.39
CA PHE A 82 30.34 -10.52 -11.52
C PHE A 82 30.43 -10.03 -10.06
N ALA A 83 30.21 -10.99 -9.16
CA ALA A 83 30.32 -10.89 -7.71
C ALA A 83 31.72 -10.48 -7.17
N ASP A 84 32.77 -10.57 -7.99
CA ASP A 84 34.16 -10.39 -7.55
C ASP A 84 34.48 -8.97 -7.06
N LYS A 85 33.89 -7.94 -7.69
CA LYS A 85 34.04 -6.55 -7.21
C LYS A 85 33.44 -6.41 -5.82
N PHE A 86 32.26 -6.98 -5.60
CA PHE A 86 31.59 -6.93 -4.31
C PHE A 86 32.31 -7.75 -3.26
N ALA A 87 32.89 -8.91 -3.62
CA ALA A 87 33.76 -9.69 -2.73
C ALA A 87 34.98 -8.87 -2.28
N PHE A 88 35.60 -8.10 -3.19
CA PHE A 88 36.71 -7.21 -2.84
C PHE A 88 36.26 -6.05 -1.92
N ILE A 89 35.11 -5.44 -2.20
CA ILE A 89 34.53 -4.40 -1.34
C ILE A 89 34.20 -4.95 0.05
N GLN A 90 33.56 -6.12 0.11
CA GLN A 90 33.26 -6.84 1.36
C GLN A 90 34.53 -7.10 2.15
N GLY A 91 35.60 -7.58 1.50
CA GLY A 91 36.89 -7.84 2.15
C GLY A 91 37.50 -6.59 2.76
N VAL A 92 37.59 -5.49 2.00
CA VAL A 92 38.16 -4.22 2.48
C VAL A 92 37.34 -3.63 3.62
N ILE A 93 36.01 -3.61 3.50
CA ILE A 93 35.12 -3.07 4.53
C ILE A 93 35.17 -3.95 5.79
N HIS A 94 35.14 -5.27 5.63
CA HIS A 94 35.23 -6.23 6.73
C HIS A 94 36.55 -6.09 7.50
N GLU A 95 37.67 -5.91 6.81
CA GLU A 95 38.98 -5.69 7.44
C GLU A 95 38.98 -4.41 8.29
N ILE A 96 38.43 -3.31 7.77
CA ILE A 96 38.35 -2.03 8.48
C ILE A 96 37.45 -2.16 9.72
N ILE A 97 36.24 -2.71 9.56
CA ILE A 97 35.29 -2.91 10.67
C ILE A 97 35.89 -3.84 11.72
N SER A 98 36.54 -4.92 11.30
CA SER A 98 37.22 -5.85 12.20
C SER A 98 38.30 -5.13 13.01
N ARG A 99 39.17 -4.34 12.36
CA ARG A 99 40.19 -3.55 13.06
C ARG A 99 39.56 -2.59 14.08
N MET A 100 38.49 -1.88 13.70
CA MET A 100 37.79 -0.97 14.61
C MET A 100 37.09 -1.70 15.77
N ALA A 101 36.67 -2.95 15.57
CA ALA A 101 36.09 -3.80 16.62
C ALA A 101 37.13 -4.31 17.63
N PHE A 102 38.38 -4.53 17.20
CA PHE A 102 39.47 -4.98 18.06
C PHE A 102 40.21 -3.81 18.74
N GLU A 103 40.45 -2.72 18.01
CA GLU A 103 41.17 -1.53 18.49
C GLU A 103 40.22 -0.54 19.17
N LYS A 104 39.92 -0.85 20.43
CA LYS A 104 38.92 -0.10 21.23
C LYS A 104 39.19 1.42 21.30
N SER A 105 40.45 1.85 21.25
CA SER A 105 40.84 3.26 21.30
C SER A 105 40.40 4.08 20.08
N MET A 106 40.21 3.45 18.91
CA MET A 106 39.78 4.15 17.69
C MET A 106 38.37 4.74 17.82
N LEU A 107 37.48 4.08 18.56
CA LEU A 107 36.08 4.47 18.71
C LEU A 107 35.86 5.58 19.76
N CYS A 108 36.94 6.12 20.33
CA CYS A 108 36.87 7.26 21.25
C CYS A 108 36.63 8.60 20.52
N SER A 109 36.77 8.64 19.20
CA SER A 109 36.56 9.83 18.38
C SER A 109 35.19 9.81 17.70
N VAL A 110 34.55 10.98 17.61
CA VAL A 110 33.29 11.15 16.86
C VAL A 110 33.51 10.81 15.38
N ASP A 111 34.61 11.28 14.77
CA ASP A 111 34.88 11.09 13.34
C ASP A 111 35.06 9.61 12.97
N ALA A 112 35.62 8.81 13.89
CA ALA A 112 35.76 7.38 13.70
C ALA A 112 34.39 6.67 13.73
N ASN A 113 33.50 7.06 14.65
CA ASN A 113 32.14 6.52 14.69
C ASN A 113 31.30 6.97 13.48
N VAL A 114 31.50 8.18 12.98
CA VAL A 114 30.88 8.64 11.73
C VAL A 114 31.33 7.79 10.54
N LEU A 115 32.64 7.53 10.42
CA LEU A 115 33.17 6.62 9.39
C LEU A 115 32.60 5.20 9.53
N LEU A 116 32.52 4.67 10.76
CA LEU A 116 31.93 3.36 11.03
C LEU A 116 30.48 3.32 10.57
N SER A 117 29.69 4.37 10.87
CA SER A 117 28.29 4.48 10.47
C SER A 117 28.13 4.38 8.94
N SER A 118 28.95 5.10 8.16
CA SER A 118 28.89 5.01 6.69
C SER A 118 29.39 3.66 6.14
N LEU A 119 30.32 2.98 6.82
CA LEU A 119 30.70 1.61 6.46
C LEU A 119 29.57 0.62 6.76
N LEU A 120 28.86 0.79 7.87
CA LEU A 120 27.70 -0.02 8.25
C LEU A 120 26.53 0.19 7.28
N GLU A 121 26.32 1.41 6.75
CA GLU A 121 25.34 1.67 5.68
C GLU A 121 25.63 0.82 4.44
N ILE A 122 26.90 0.74 4.02
CA ILE A 122 27.31 -0.13 2.91
C ILE A 122 27.08 -1.60 3.25
N VAL A 123 27.47 -2.06 4.45
CA VAL A 123 27.25 -3.45 4.86
C VAL A 123 25.75 -3.79 4.86
N SER A 124 24.93 -2.91 5.42
CA SER A 124 23.47 -3.07 5.43
C SER A 124 22.92 -3.19 4.02
N TRP A 125 23.37 -2.33 3.10
CA TRP A 125 22.97 -2.41 1.69
C TRP A 125 23.39 -3.74 1.06
N LEU A 126 24.65 -4.16 1.24
CA LEU A 126 25.18 -5.39 0.67
C LEU A 126 24.47 -6.65 1.20
N VAL A 127 24.10 -6.67 2.49
CA VAL A 127 23.30 -7.75 3.09
C VAL A 127 21.90 -7.75 2.49
N ARG A 128 21.23 -6.60 2.43
CA ARG A 128 19.87 -6.49 1.88
C ARG A 128 19.79 -6.88 0.40
N CYS A 129 20.81 -6.57 -0.39
CA CYS A 129 20.89 -6.99 -1.79
C CYS A 129 21.23 -8.47 -1.97
N GLY A 130 21.64 -9.19 -0.92
CA GLY A 130 22.01 -10.60 -1.01
C GLY A 130 23.41 -10.85 -1.61
N PHE A 131 24.36 -9.94 -1.43
CA PHE A 131 25.75 -10.19 -1.86
C PHE A 131 26.52 -11.11 -0.89
N TYR A 132 25.96 -11.40 0.28
CA TYR A 132 26.48 -12.40 1.21
C TYR A 132 25.72 -13.72 1.03
N ALA A 133 26.18 -14.55 0.09
CA ALA A 133 25.44 -15.74 -0.35
C ALA A 133 25.47 -16.93 0.63
N ASP A 134 26.47 -17.00 1.52
CA ASP A 134 26.73 -18.18 2.35
C ASP A 134 26.69 -17.87 3.85
N LEU A 135 26.36 -18.88 4.64
CA LEU A 135 26.37 -18.80 6.11
C LEU A 135 27.74 -18.40 6.67
N ASP A 136 28.84 -18.83 6.05
CA ASP A 136 30.20 -18.47 6.46
C ASP A 136 30.48 -16.98 6.30
N SER A 137 29.91 -16.36 5.28
CA SER A 137 30.03 -14.93 5.03
C SER A 137 29.21 -14.13 6.07
N HIS A 138 28.03 -14.61 6.46
CA HIS A 138 27.27 -14.04 7.59
C HIS A 138 27.98 -14.24 8.94
N SER A 139 28.58 -15.41 9.16
CA SER A 139 29.33 -15.72 10.39
C SER A 139 30.55 -14.80 10.57
N ARG A 140 31.34 -14.64 9.49
CA ARG A 140 32.48 -13.71 9.46
C ARG A 140 32.07 -12.27 9.74
N LEU A 141 30.90 -11.85 9.26
CA LEU A 141 30.38 -10.49 9.47
C LEU A 141 29.80 -10.30 10.89
N ALA A 142 29.04 -11.25 11.40
CA ALA A 142 28.35 -11.13 12.69
C ALA A 142 29.32 -11.02 13.88
N GLY A 143 30.48 -11.68 13.82
CA GLY A 143 31.49 -11.64 14.89
C GLY A 143 31.96 -10.22 15.25
N PRO A 144 32.55 -9.46 14.31
CA PRO A 144 32.93 -8.05 14.53
C PRO A 144 31.75 -7.16 14.94
N LEU A 145 30.58 -7.34 14.32
CA LEU A 145 29.38 -6.53 14.63
C LEU A 145 28.92 -6.70 16.07
N ILE A 146 28.87 -7.93 16.59
CA ILE A 146 28.46 -8.19 17.98
C ILE A 146 29.47 -7.64 18.98
N ARG A 147 30.77 -7.68 18.65
CA ARG A 147 31.80 -7.05 19.49
C ARG A 147 31.62 -5.53 19.59
N LEU A 148 31.25 -4.88 18.48
CA LEU A 148 30.94 -3.45 18.42
C LEU A 148 29.62 -3.11 19.16
N LEU A 149 28.67 -4.04 19.14
CA LEU A 149 27.38 -3.89 19.82
C LEU A 149 27.52 -3.92 21.34
N ASP A 150 28.39 -4.80 21.85
CA ASP A 150 28.63 -4.98 23.28
C ASP A 150 29.13 -3.69 23.96
N GLY A 151 28.29 -3.11 24.81
CA GLY A 151 28.56 -1.90 25.59
C GLY A 151 29.78 -2.00 26.51
N ARG A 152 30.19 -3.23 26.87
CA ARG A 152 31.39 -3.47 27.68
C ARG A 152 32.69 -3.23 26.90
N ASN A 153 32.61 -3.20 25.57
CA ASN A 153 33.76 -2.96 24.70
C ASN A 153 33.90 -1.49 24.28
N THR A 154 32.95 -0.61 24.65
CA THR A 154 32.97 0.82 24.32
C THR A 154 33.75 1.61 25.37
N VAL A 155 34.85 2.27 24.99
CA VAL A 155 35.92 2.81 25.88
C VAL A 155 35.55 4.05 26.68
N VAL A 156 34.30 4.51 26.68
CA VAL A 156 33.90 5.76 27.35
C VAL A 156 34.15 5.74 28.88
N LEU A 157 34.62 4.63 29.48
CA LEU A 157 34.83 4.50 30.92
C LEU A 157 36.12 3.77 31.39
N ALA A 158 37.13 3.59 30.54
CA ALA A 158 38.34 2.86 31.00
C ALA A 158 39.32 3.73 31.80
N ASP A 159 39.42 5.04 31.55
CA ASP A 159 40.53 5.88 32.05
C ASP A 159 40.14 7.01 33.02
N SER A 160 38.87 7.11 33.46
CA SER A 160 38.52 7.98 34.60
C SER A 160 38.48 7.18 35.90
N PRO A 161 39.27 7.55 36.93
CA PRO A 161 39.36 6.81 38.21
C PRO A 161 38.10 6.90 39.08
N ALA A 162 37.01 7.52 38.59
CA ALA A 162 35.68 7.51 39.18
C ALA A 162 34.76 6.64 38.31
N HIS A 163 34.58 5.38 38.69
CA HIS A 163 33.71 4.40 38.01
C HIS A 163 32.22 4.78 38.12
N ASP A 164 31.73 5.66 37.25
CA ASP A 164 30.29 5.72 36.95
C ASP A 164 29.99 4.75 35.80
N SER A 165 29.71 3.48 36.13
CA SER A 165 29.35 2.45 35.15
C SER A 165 28.10 2.79 34.33
N THR A 166 27.32 3.78 34.76
CA THR A 166 26.09 4.23 34.10
C THR A 166 26.32 5.38 33.11
N ALA A 167 27.52 5.98 33.08
CA ALA A 167 27.80 7.10 32.18
C ALA A 167 27.74 6.69 30.69
N ARG A 168 27.86 5.39 30.37
CA ARG A 168 27.69 4.88 29.00
C ARG A 168 26.25 5.02 28.47
N TYR A 169 25.28 5.11 29.37
CA TYR A 169 23.85 5.21 29.04
C TYR A 169 23.41 6.66 28.82
N ARG A 170 24.18 7.64 29.31
CA ARG A 170 23.81 9.06 29.26
C ARG A 170 24.18 9.74 27.94
N CYS A 171 23.28 10.58 27.45
CA CYS A 171 23.44 11.35 26.22
C CYS A 171 24.67 12.29 26.21
N ASN A 172 25.50 12.17 25.17
CA ASN A 172 26.58 13.10 24.81
C ASN A 172 26.87 13.03 23.29
N LYS A 173 27.66 13.96 22.72
CA LYS A 173 27.89 13.98 21.25
C LYS A 173 28.55 12.71 20.70
N LEU A 174 29.45 12.08 21.46
CA LEU A 174 30.07 10.80 21.11
C LEU A 174 29.06 9.65 21.23
N HIS A 175 28.22 9.69 22.26
CA HIS A 175 27.16 8.75 22.54
C HIS A 175 26.16 8.70 21.38
N ASN A 176 25.71 9.84 20.85
CA ASN A 176 24.79 9.86 19.69
C ASN A 176 25.39 9.17 18.45
N ALA A 177 26.70 9.33 18.21
CA ALA A 177 27.36 8.66 17.09
C ALA A 177 27.49 7.14 17.34
N VAL A 178 27.76 6.74 18.58
CA VAL A 178 27.83 5.34 19.01
C VAL A 178 26.46 4.66 19.00
N THR A 179 25.41 5.31 19.51
CA THR A 179 24.04 4.77 19.50
C THR A 179 23.54 4.58 18.08
N LYS A 180 23.84 5.53 17.18
CA LYS A 180 23.57 5.36 15.74
C LYS A 180 24.25 4.11 15.16
N CYS A 181 25.53 3.88 15.46
CA CYS A 181 26.23 2.69 14.99
C CYS A 181 25.61 1.40 15.56
N LYS A 182 25.26 1.38 16.85
CA LYS A 182 24.63 0.23 17.51
C LYS A 182 23.25 -0.07 16.95
N LEU A 183 22.45 0.96 16.68
CA LEU A 183 21.16 0.87 16.02
C LEU A 183 21.30 0.23 14.62
N GLN A 184 22.25 0.71 13.80
CA GLN A 184 22.53 0.14 12.48
C GLN A 184 22.98 -1.33 12.57
N ILE A 185 23.78 -1.69 13.57
CA ILE A 185 24.19 -3.08 13.82
C ILE A 185 22.97 -3.95 14.14
N CYS A 186 22.07 -3.50 15.03
CA CYS A 186 20.82 -4.23 15.33
C CYS A 186 20.00 -4.49 14.06
N GLN A 187 19.85 -3.47 13.21
CA GLN A 187 19.14 -3.60 11.94
C GLN A 187 19.83 -4.61 11.00
N ILE A 188 21.16 -4.55 10.85
CA ILE A 188 21.92 -5.51 10.01
C ILE A 188 21.71 -6.95 10.52
N LEU A 189 21.82 -7.17 11.83
CA LEU A 189 21.59 -8.49 12.42
C LEU A 189 20.14 -8.95 12.21
N GLY A 190 19.15 -8.05 12.37
CA GLY A 190 17.75 -8.33 12.04
C GLY A 190 17.58 -8.79 10.60
N HIS A 191 18.14 -8.07 9.62
CA HIS A 191 18.11 -8.45 8.20
C HIS A 191 18.76 -9.81 7.93
N ILE A 192 19.90 -10.12 8.58
CA ILE A 192 20.52 -11.45 8.48
C ILE A 192 19.57 -12.53 8.99
N THR A 193 18.89 -12.31 10.13
CA THR A 193 17.93 -13.29 10.64
C THR A 193 16.76 -13.50 9.70
N LEU A 194 16.26 -12.45 9.04
CA LEU A 194 15.18 -12.52 8.05
C LEU A 194 15.58 -13.37 6.84
N ILE A 195 16.79 -13.19 6.30
CA ILE A 195 17.32 -14.03 5.20
C ILE A 195 17.40 -15.51 5.63
N TRP A 196 17.76 -15.77 6.88
CA TRP A 196 17.73 -17.13 7.41
C TRP A 196 16.31 -17.68 7.59
N ARG A 197 15.31 -16.84 7.91
CA ARG A 197 13.90 -17.26 7.97
C ARG A 197 13.40 -17.64 6.57
N ASP A 198 13.79 -16.90 5.54
CA ASP A 198 13.48 -17.18 4.14
C ASP A 198 13.98 -18.56 3.71
N PHE A 199 15.23 -18.91 4.02
CA PHE A 199 15.75 -20.25 3.73
C PHE A 199 14.99 -21.37 4.47
N GLU A 200 14.57 -21.11 5.71
CA GLU A 200 13.78 -22.08 6.46
C GLU A 200 12.36 -22.25 5.89
N LEU A 201 11.74 -21.16 5.43
CA LEU A 201 10.49 -21.20 4.67
C LEU A 201 10.65 -22.01 3.38
N TRP A 202 11.70 -21.73 2.60
CA TRP A 202 12.04 -22.50 1.40
C TRP A 202 12.25 -23.99 1.70
N SER A 203 12.90 -24.31 2.83
CA SER A 203 13.10 -25.69 3.25
C SER A 203 11.77 -26.40 3.53
N VAL A 204 10.79 -25.71 4.13
CA VAL A 204 9.45 -26.27 4.34
C VAL A 204 8.75 -26.51 2.99
N VAL A 205 8.76 -25.51 2.09
CA VAL A 205 8.13 -25.59 0.77
C VAL A 205 8.77 -26.68 -0.12
N SER A 206 10.10 -26.78 -0.11
CA SER A 206 10.85 -27.80 -0.83
C SER A 206 10.53 -29.21 -0.31
N ASN A 207 10.47 -29.39 1.01
CA ASN A 207 10.08 -30.68 1.58
C ASN A 207 8.63 -31.03 1.25
N PHE A 208 7.73 -30.05 1.25
CA PHE A 208 6.35 -30.28 0.81
C PHE A 208 6.27 -30.82 -0.63
N LYS A 209 7.10 -30.31 -1.55
CA LYS A 209 7.15 -30.80 -2.94
C LYS A 209 7.80 -32.17 -3.09
N PHE A 210 8.97 -32.41 -2.48
CA PHE A 210 9.80 -33.59 -2.78
C PHE A 210 9.72 -34.73 -1.76
N SER A 211 9.35 -34.44 -0.51
CA SER A 211 9.31 -35.43 0.57
C SER A 211 7.90 -35.97 0.84
N ASN A 212 6.89 -35.48 0.12
CA ASN A 212 5.51 -35.98 0.25
C ASN A 212 5.37 -37.30 -0.55
N SER A 213 5.68 -38.42 0.11
CA SER A 213 5.57 -39.76 -0.47
C SER A 213 4.19 -40.37 -0.23
N VAL A 214 3.76 -41.30 -1.08
CA VAL A 214 2.48 -42.03 -0.93
C VAL A 214 2.46 -42.91 0.32
N VAL A 215 3.62 -43.30 0.86
CA VAL A 215 3.75 -44.29 1.95
C VAL A 215 3.82 -43.64 3.34
N ASP A 216 4.41 -42.45 3.45
CA ASP A 216 4.45 -41.66 4.67
C ASP A 216 4.20 -40.18 4.30
N PRO A 217 2.93 -39.78 4.16
CA PRO A 217 2.57 -38.44 3.70
C PRO A 217 2.89 -37.41 4.78
N LEU A 218 3.41 -36.25 4.34
CA LEU A 218 3.66 -35.11 5.24
C LEU A 218 2.35 -34.51 5.74
N VAL A 219 1.34 -34.46 4.87
CA VAL A 219 0.00 -33.97 5.14
C VAL A 219 -0.98 -35.08 4.76
N LEU A 220 -1.82 -35.47 5.72
CA LEU A 220 -2.88 -36.45 5.53
C LEU A 220 -3.99 -35.87 4.64
N GLU A 221 -4.85 -36.72 4.07
CA GLU A 221 -6.02 -36.28 3.30
C GLU A 221 -6.98 -35.40 4.12
N SER A 222 -6.96 -35.52 5.46
CA SER A 222 -7.69 -34.65 6.39
C SER A 222 -7.13 -33.23 6.50
N GLY A 223 -5.98 -32.94 5.89
CA GLY A 223 -5.25 -31.67 6.04
C GLY A 223 -4.38 -31.60 7.30
N GLU A 224 -4.39 -32.62 8.15
CA GLU A 224 -3.53 -32.69 9.34
C GLU A 224 -2.11 -33.14 8.99
N LEU A 225 -1.12 -32.72 9.78
CA LEU A 225 0.25 -33.19 9.62
C LEU A 225 0.36 -34.67 10.03
N GLY A 226 0.89 -35.49 9.12
CA GLY A 226 1.24 -36.87 9.43
C GLY A 226 2.41 -36.96 10.41
N LYS A 227 2.73 -38.17 10.89
CA LYS A 227 3.84 -38.39 11.84
C LYS A 227 5.19 -37.92 11.25
N ALA A 228 5.44 -38.18 9.97
CA ALA A 228 6.62 -37.66 9.28
C ALA A 228 6.63 -36.13 9.20
N GLY A 229 5.49 -35.50 8.94
CA GLY A 229 5.32 -34.05 8.93
C GLY A 229 5.65 -33.43 10.28
N VAL A 230 5.05 -33.93 11.36
CA VAL A 230 5.32 -33.45 12.72
C VAL A 230 6.81 -33.61 13.09
N ASN A 231 7.40 -34.78 12.82
CA ASN A 231 8.82 -35.01 13.08
C ASN A 231 9.72 -34.07 12.27
N HIS A 232 9.38 -33.80 11.00
CA HIS A 232 10.12 -32.86 10.16
C HIS A 232 10.06 -31.43 10.71
N PHE A 233 8.86 -30.94 11.03
CA PHE A 233 8.65 -29.62 11.63
C PHE A 233 9.41 -29.49 12.96
N VAL A 234 9.32 -30.50 13.83
CA VAL A 234 10.07 -30.51 15.09
C VAL A 234 11.58 -30.46 14.82
N ASN A 235 12.09 -31.25 13.87
CA ASN A 235 13.52 -31.29 13.54
C ASN A 235 14.05 -29.97 12.95
N LEU A 236 13.29 -29.32 12.07
CA LEU A 236 13.65 -28.02 11.48
C LEU A 236 13.83 -26.94 12.57
N PHE A 237 13.05 -27.02 13.65
CA PHE A 237 13.07 -26.06 14.75
C PHE A 237 13.76 -26.52 16.05
N ALA A 238 14.24 -27.77 16.13
CA ALA A 238 14.81 -28.34 17.36
C ALA A 238 16.24 -27.87 17.63
N LYS A 239 17.04 -27.58 16.58
CA LYS A 239 18.40 -26.99 16.62
C LYS A 239 18.84 -26.64 15.19
N SER A 240 18.59 -25.40 14.75
CA SER A 240 19.04 -24.97 13.43
C SER A 240 20.46 -24.44 13.50
N ALA A 241 21.26 -24.76 12.48
CA ALA A 241 22.55 -24.10 12.24
C ALA A 241 22.38 -22.58 11.95
N LEU A 242 21.16 -22.17 11.60
CA LEU A 242 20.76 -20.79 11.30
C LEU A 242 20.15 -20.08 12.52
N ASP A 243 20.77 -20.26 13.69
CA ASP A 243 20.49 -19.46 14.89
C ASP A 243 21.69 -18.57 15.19
N MET A 244 21.44 -17.27 15.34
CA MET A 244 22.48 -16.28 15.60
C MET A 244 23.27 -16.58 16.87
N ARG A 245 22.62 -17.17 17.88
CA ARG A 245 23.24 -17.59 19.13
C ARG A 245 24.29 -18.68 18.90
N VAL A 246 24.00 -19.61 17.99
CA VAL A 246 24.90 -20.72 17.65
C VAL A 246 26.05 -20.23 16.78
N VAL A 247 25.76 -19.37 15.80
CA VAL A 247 26.76 -18.83 14.85
C VAL A 247 27.80 -17.97 15.58
N THR A 248 27.36 -17.14 16.52
CA THR A 248 28.20 -16.08 17.10
C THR A 248 28.83 -16.49 18.42
N LYS A 249 28.28 -17.52 19.10
CA LYS A 249 28.70 -18.00 20.42
C LYS A 249 28.76 -16.89 21.49
N ALA A 250 28.03 -15.79 21.29
CA ALA A 250 28.01 -14.62 22.15
C ALA A 250 26.67 -14.50 22.89
N PRO A 251 26.64 -13.91 24.10
CA PRO A 251 25.41 -13.74 24.87
C PRO A 251 24.58 -12.56 24.33
N LEU A 252 24.02 -12.71 23.13
CA LEU A 252 23.31 -11.66 22.42
C LEU A 252 22.09 -11.13 23.19
N GLU A 253 21.40 -11.99 23.93
CA GLU A 253 20.29 -11.59 24.81
C GLU A 253 20.76 -10.62 25.89
N THR A 254 21.89 -10.90 26.55
CA THR A 254 22.46 -10.00 27.56
C THR A 254 22.95 -8.70 26.94
N ILE A 255 23.45 -8.72 25.70
CA ILE A 255 23.85 -7.52 24.98
C ILE A 255 22.61 -6.67 24.66
N CYS A 256 21.54 -7.26 24.13
CA CYS A 256 20.30 -6.53 23.85
C CYS A 256 19.68 -5.93 25.12
N MET A 257 19.71 -6.66 26.25
CA MET A 257 19.27 -6.14 27.54
C MET A 257 20.10 -4.94 28.02
N ASP A 258 21.41 -4.91 27.72
CA ASP A 258 22.26 -3.74 28.01
C ASP A 258 21.90 -2.53 27.13
N LEU A 259 21.53 -2.76 25.87
CA LEU A 259 21.12 -1.69 24.94
C LEU A 259 19.81 -1.01 25.35
N ILE A 260 18.90 -1.75 25.99
CA ILE A 260 17.61 -1.21 26.48
C ILE A 260 17.82 -0.15 27.59
N MET A 261 18.98 -0.16 28.25
CA MET A 261 19.30 0.78 29.32
C MET A 261 19.81 2.13 28.80
N TYR A 262 19.96 2.32 27.49
CA TYR A 262 20.40 3.58 26.88
C TYR A 262 19.27 4.62 26.85
N ASP A 263 19.62 5.91 26.94
CA ASP A 263 18.66 7.03 26.86
C ASP A 263 18.03 7.23 25.45
N ASP A 264 18.46 6.47 24.43
CA ASP A 264 18.03 6.59 23.03
C ASP A 264 16.86 5.64 22.72
N ASP A 265 15.64 6.18 22.64
CA ASP A 265 14.41 5.42 22.40
C ASP A 265 14.45 4.57 21.11
N HIS A 266 15.12 5.05 20.06
CA HIS A 266 15.22 4.32 18.80
C HIS A 266 16.11 3.09 18.95
N LEU A 267 17.25 3.23 19.65
CA LEU A 267 18.12 2.09 19.96
C LEU A 267 17.40 1.06 20.83
N VAL A 268 16.63 1.50 21.83
CA VAL A 268 15.83 0.62 22.68
C VAL A 268 14.82 -0.16 21.85
N HIS A 269 14.10 0.51 20.94
CA HIS A 269 13.12 -0.13 20.06
C HIS A 269 13.76 -1.22 19.18
N GLU A 270 14.88 -0.92 18.52
CA GLU A 270 15.58 -1.86 17.63
C GLU A 270 16.20 -3.03 18.41
N ALA A 271 16.73 -2.79 19.61
CA ALA A 271 17.25 -3.84 20.48
C ALA A 271 16.14 -4.79 20.96
N LEU A 272 14.96 -4.25 21.30
CA LEU A 272 13.78 -5.05 21.63
C LEU A 272 13.28 -5.83 20.42
N ALA A 273 13.20 -5.20 19.25
CA ALA A 273 12.80 -5.86 18.01
C ALA A 273 13.71 -7.05 17.68
N LEU A 274 15.04 -6.88 17.77
CA LEU A 274 16.00 -7.96 17.58
C LEU A 274 15.82 -9.07 18.63
N LEU A 275 15.64 -8.71 19.91
CA LEU A 275 15.44 -9.69 20.98
C LEU A 275 14.16 -10.51 20.77
N LEU A 276 13.07 -9.86 20.33
CA LEU A 276 11.83 -10.53 19.95
C LEU A 276 12.08 -11.47 18.78
N GLN A 277 12.72 -11.00 17.70
CA GLN A 277 13.01 -11.81 16.51
C GLN A 277 13.79 -13.09 16.83
N LEU A 278 14.78 -13.01 17.73
CA LEU A 278 15.57 -14.16 18.17
C LEU A 278 14.75 -15.21 18.93
N ASN A 279 13.69 -14.79 19.63
CA ASN A 279 12.86 -15.67 20.46
C ASN A 279 11.60 -16.16 19.75
N THR A 280 11.07 -15.42 18.78
CA THR A 280 9.85 -15.75 18.02
C THR A 280 10.13 -16.47 16.70
N ARG A 281 11.30 -17.12 16.58
CA ARG A 281 11.77 -17.77 15.34
C ARG A 281 10.71 -18.66 14.67
N ARG A 282 10.05 -19.52 15.46
CA ARG A 282 9.05 -20.49 14.96
C ARG A 282 7.80 -19.79 14.45
N GLU A 283 7.29 -18.86 15.25
CA GLU A 283 6.11 -18.06 14.95
C GLU A 283 6.31 -17.25 13.67
N GLN A 284 7.48 -16.65 13.47
CA GLN A 284 7.79 -15.92 12.24
C GLN A 284 7.72 -16.80 10.99
N VAL A 285 8.36 -17.96 10.99
CA VAL A 285 8.33 -18.87 9.84
C VAL A 285 6.91 -19.36 9.56
N LEU A 286 6.11 -19.63 10.60
CA LEU A 286 4.71 -19.99 10.45
C LEU A 286 3.87 -18.83 9.90
N ASN A 287 4.07 -17.62 10.39
CA ASN A 287 3.38 -16.43 9.88
C ASN A 287 3.72 -16.16 8.41
N TYR A 288 4.96 -16.39 7.99
CA TYR A 288 5.35 -16.30 6.58
C TYR A 288 4.78 -17.45 5.74
N LEU A 289 4.72 -18.66 6.28
CA LEU A 289 4.09 -19.80 5.62
C LEU A 289 2.59 -19.56 5.38
N MET A 290 1.89 -18.92 6.32
CA MET A 290 0.47 -18.56 6.16
C MET A 290 0.22 -17.53 5.06
N LYS A 291 1.23 -16.73 4.70
CA LYS A 291 1.18 -15.77 3.59
C LYS A 291 1.73 -16.35 2.28
N CYS A 292 2.26 -17.58 2.32
CA CYS A 292 2.93 -18.19 1.19
C CYS A 292 1.93 -18.62 0.11
N ILE A 293 2.17 -18.20 -1.13
CA ILE A 293 1.37 -18.56 -2.30
C ILE A 293 2.19 -19.50 -3.19
N LEU A 294 1.67 -20.71 -3.40
CA LEU A 294 2.23 -21.70 -4.32
C LEU A 294 1.42 -21.72 -5.61
N VAL A 295 2.01 -21.17 -6.67
CA VAL A 295 1.37 -21.02 -7.97
C VAL A 295 1.60 -22.28 -8.80
N TRP A 296 0.51 -22.95 -9.18
CA TRP A 296 0.54 -24.15 -10.03
C TRP A 296 0.15 -23.79 -11.47
N ASN A 297 0.78 -24.42 -12.46
CA ASN A 297 0.32 -24.30 -13.86
C ASN A 297 -0.94 -25.14 -14.07
N THR A 298 -2.12 -24.53 -13.91
CA THR A 298 -3.40 -25.21 -14.17
C THR A 298 -3.61 -25.42 -15.67
N VAL A 299 -4.37 -26.47 -16.01
CA VAL A 299 -4.81 -26.73 -17.39
C VAL A 299 -5.69 -25.55 -17.85
N PRO A 300 -5.51 -25.02 -19.07
CA PRO A 300 -6.28 -23.89 -19.55
C PRO A 300 -7.78 -24.21 -19.55
N ASN A 301 -8.56 -23.36 -18.88
CA ASN A 301 -10.02 -23.45 -18.89
C ASN A 301 -10.53 -23.07 -20.29
N VAL A 302 -11.47 -23.85 -20.84
CA VAL A 302 -12.02 -23.65 -22.20
C VAL A 302 -12.68 -22.27 -22.36
N ALA A 303 -13.17 -21.67 -21.27
CA ALA A 303 -13.76 -20.34 -21.27
C ALA A 303 -12.73 -19.19 -21.36
N ILE A 304 -11.47 -19.45 -21.00
CA ILE A 304 -10.40 -18.45 -20.96
C ILE A 304 -9.69 -18.45 -22.32
N ALA A 305 -9.46 -17.26 -22.87
CA ALA A 305 -8.74 -17.11 -24.13
C ALA A 305 -7.31 -17.68 -24.02
N ALA A 306 -6.86 -18.39 -25.05
CA ALA A 306 -5.51 -18.97 -25.09
C ALA A 306 -4.38 -17.92 -25.03
N SER A 307 -4.69 -16.64 -25.29
CA SER A 307 -3.80 -15.49 -25.15
C SER A 307 -3.62 -15.03 -23.69
N THR A 308 -4.44 -15.52 -22.75
CA THR A 308 -4.35 -15.16 -21.33
C THR A 308 -3.13 -15.81 -20.69
N LYS A 309 -2.33 -14.98 -20.01
CA LYS A 309 -1.14 -15.45 -19.28
C LYS A 309 -1.56 -16.23 -18.04
N SER A 310 -0.95 -17.39 -17.82
CA SER A 310 -1.16 -18.16 -16.58
C SER A 310 -0.55 -17.44 -15.38
N SER A 311 -1.00 -17.74 -14.17
CA SER A 311 -0.46 -17.16 -12.92
C SER A 311 1.07 -17.36 -12.80
N SER A 312 1.60 -18.48 -13.27
CA SER A 312 3.05 -18.76 -13.30
C SER A 312 3.80 -17.89 -14.32
N GLN A 313 3.20 -17.66 -15.50
CA GLN A 313 3.76 -16.76 -16.50
C GLN A 313 3.74 -15.30 -16.00
N VAL A 314 2.66 -14.87 -15.36
CA VAL A 314 2.55 -13.57 -14.71
C VAL A 314 3.67 -13.40 -13.68
N LEU A 315 3.88 -14.38 -12.79
CA LEU A 315 4.98 -14.31 -11.81
C LEU A 315 6.35 -14.13 -12.48
N LYS A 316 6.64 -14.90 -13.55
CA LYS A 316 7.92 -14.79 -14.28
C LYS A 316 8.10 -13.44 -14.97
N GLU A 317 7.04 -12.86 -15.50
CA GLU A 317 7.09 -11.51 -16.07
C GLU A 317 7.26 -10.44 -15.00
N LEU A 318 6.56 -10.56 -13.86
CA LEU A 318 6.66 -9.61 -12.75
C LEU A 318 8.06 -9.59 -12.13
N GLU A 319 8.74 -10.73 -12.06
CA GLU A 319 10.15 -10.79 -11.62
C GLU A 319 11.09 -9.93 -12.49
N TYR A 320 10.72 -9.66 -13.75
CA TYR A 320 11.44 -8.77 -14.66
C TYR A 320 10.91 -7.32 -14.61
N ILE A 321 9.58 -7.15 -14.54
CA ILE A 321 8.94 -5.83 -14.58
C ILE A 321 9.16 -5.05 -13.28
N VAL A 322 9.10 -5.71 -12.12
CA VAL A 322 9.17 -5.04 -10.80
C VAL A 322 10.46 -4.22 -10.62
N PRO A 323 11.67 -4.73 -10.88
CA PRO A 323 12.90 -3.93 -10.77
C PRO A 323 12.92 -2.74 -11.74
N LEU A 324 12.42 -2.92 -12.96
CA LEU A 324 12.34 -1.84 -13.94
C LEU A 324 11.36 -0.76 -13.52
N PHE A 325 10.20 -1.16 -12.99
CA PHE A 325 9.20 -0.26 -12.47
C PHE A 325 9.78 0.60 -11.35
N LYS A 326 10.47 -0.01 -10.38
CA LYS A 326 11.17 0.71 -9.30
C LYS A 326 12.22 1.69 -9.84
N HIS A 327 13.02 1.27 -10.81
CA HIS A 327 14.04 2.10 -11.43
C HIS A 327 13.44 3.33 -12.11
N TYR A 328 12.38 3.14 -12.90
CA TYR A 328 11.72 4.24 -13.58
C TYR A 328 11.00 5.18 -12.61
N ILE A 329 10.39 4.68 -11.54
CA ILE A 329 9.82 5.52 -10.47
C ILE A 329 10.91 6.44 -9.89
N GLN A 330 12.07 5.89 -9.51
CA GLN A 330 13.17 6.68 -8.95
C GLN A 330 13.71 7.71 -9.95
N ALA A 331 13.83 7.35 -11.23
CA ALA A 331 14.28 8.28 -12.25
C ALA A 331 13.26 9.40 -12.49
N PHE A 332 11.97 9.07 -12.46
CA PHE A 332 10.87 9.99 -12.73
C PHE A 332 10.70 11.09 -11.66
N GLU A 333 11.33 10.94 -10.48
CA GLU A 333 11.39 12.00 -9.46
C GLU A 333 12.08 13.27 -9.96
N SER A 334 12.99 13.17 -10.95
CA SER A 334 13.76 14.31 -11.44
C SER A 334 13.92 14.29 -12.96
N PRO A 335 13.54 15.37 -13.68
CA PRO A 335 13.71 15.48 -15.13
C PRO A 335 15.15 15.25 -15.60
N LEU A 336 16.14 15.68 -14.81
CA LEU A 336 17.57 15.50 -15.13
C LEU A 336 18.01 14.03 -15.12
N LEU A 337 17.37 13.19 -14.31
CA LEU A 337 17.66 11.76 -14.30
C LEU A 337 17.08 11.09 -15.56
N CYS A 338 15.89 11.51 -15.97
CA CYS A 338 15.24 11.01 -17.18
C CYS A 338 15.99 11.34 -18.49
N GLU A 339 16.70 12.49 -18.55
CA GLU A 339 17.47 12.88 -19.74
C GLU A 339 18.64 11.93 -20.06
N HIS A 340 19.17 11.27 -19.03
CA HIS A 340 20.29 10.34 -19.15
C HIS A 340 19.84 8.90 -19.45
N LEU A 341 18.53 8.62 -19.41
CA LEU A 341 17.98 7.31 -19.73
C LEU A 341 17.81 7.15 -21.24
N CYS A 342 18.27 6.02 -21.75
CA CYS A 342 18.10 5.62 -23.14
C CYS A 342 17.27 4.33 -23.22
N ASP A 343 16.51 4.18 -24.29
CA ASP A 343 15.87 2.92 -24.64
C ASP A 343 16.90 1.88 -25.13
N ALA A 344 16.42 0.66 -25.44
CA ALA A 344 17.26 -0.42 -25.98
C ALA A 344 17.92 -0.09 -27.32
N ASN A 345 17.48 0.97 -28.02
CA ASN A 345 18.02 1.45 -29.29
C ASN A 345 18.91 2.71 -29.11
N HIS A 346 19.31 3.03 -27.88
CA HIS A 346 20.09 4.22 -27.50
C HIS A 346 19.41 5.57 -27.79
N VAL A 347 18.08 5.59 -27.94
CA VAL A 347 17.31 6.83 -28.06
C VAL A 347 17.06 7.38 -26.67
N ARG A 348 17.38 8.66 -26.45
CA ARG A 348 17.09 9.35 -25.19
C ARG A 348 15.59 9.38 -24.95
N LEU A 349 15.17 8.86 -23.80
CA LEU A 349 13.77 8.80 -23.40
C LEU A 349 13.27 10.17 -22.94
N GLY A 350 14.08 10.87 -22.14
CA GLY A 350 13.66 12.11 -21.48
C GLY A 350 12.46 11.86 -20.54
N TYR A 351 11.93 12.94 -19.95
CA TYR A 351 10.83 12.83 -18.98
C TYR A 351 9.57 12.19 -19.59
N PHE A 352 9.21 12.59 -20.81
CA PHE A 352 8.04 12.05 -21.52
C PHE A 352 8.17 10.57 -21.89
N GLY A 353 9.36 10.14 -22.33
CA GLY A 353 9.60 8.74 -22.66
C GLY A 353 9.54 7.84 -21.43
N VAL A 354 10.13 8.28 -20.31
CA VAL A 354 10.05 7.53 -19.03
C VAL A 354 8.61 7.48 -18.52
N GLY A 355 7.88 8.59 -18.58
CA GLY A 355 6.46 8.62 -18.21
C GLY A 355 5.61 7.67 -19.04
N ARG A 356 5.84 7.60 -20.36
CA ARG A 356 5.16 6.63 -21.23
C ARG A 356 5.49 5.18 -20.88
N LEU A 357 6.75 4.87 -20.58
CA LEU A 357 7.14 3.53 -20.14
C LEU A 357 6.50 3.14 -18.81
N LEU A 358 6.34 4.09 -17.88
CA LEU A 358 5.63 3.87 -16.63
C LEU A 358 4.14 3.54 -16.87
N VAL A 359 3.48 4.30 -17.76
CA VAL A 359 2.10 4.00 -18.20
C VAL A 359 2.03 2.60 -18.84
N ASP A 360 2.92 2.28 -19.78
CA ASP A 360 2.95 0.96 -20.44
C ASP A 360 3.17 -0.20 -19.44
N ILE A 361 3.94 0.04 -18.37
CA ILE A 361 4.11 -0.93 -17.28
C ILE A 361 2.82 -1.05 -16.47
N LEU A 362 2.20 0.05 -16.07
CA LEU A 362 0.97 0.04 -15.28
C LEU A 362 -0.19 -0.64 -16.02
N VAL A 363 -0.35 -0.38 -17.33
CA VAL A 363 -1.32 -1.08 -18.19
C VAL A 363 -1.06 -2.59 -18.18
N LYS A 364 0.21 -3.01 -18.28
CA LYS A 364 0.55 -4.45 -18.20
C LYS A 364 0.25 -5.03 -16.82
N LEU A 365 0.44 -4.26 -15.75
CA LEU A 365 0.09 -4.69 -14.39
C LEU A 365 -1.44 -4.83 -14.23
N GLU A 366 -2.21 -3.94 -14.85
CA GLU A 366 -3.67 -4.04 -14.94
C GLU A 366 -4.10 -5.33 -15.66
N GLU A 367 -3.52 -5.60 -16.84
CA GLU A 367 -3.78 -6.83 -17.60
C GLU A 367 -3.42 -8.09 -16.80
N CYS A 368 -2.39 -8.02 -15.95
CA CYS A 368 -2.00 -9.13 -15.08
C CYS A 368 -3.01 -9.39 -13.95
N CYS A 369 -3.89 -8.46 -13.60
CA CYS A 369 -4.89 -8.64 -12.55
C CYS A 369 -6.10 -9.48 -12.99
N ALA A 370 -6.24 -9.74 -14.30
CA ALA A 370 -7.44 -10.34 -14.88
C ALA A 370 -7.14 -11.50 -15.85
N ASP A 371 -8.20 -12.24 -16.18
CA ASP A 371 -8.26 -13.23 -17.26
C ASP A 371 -9.05 -12.68 -18.44
N ARG A 372 -8.60 -12.93 -19.67
CA ARG A 372 -9.37 -12.59 -20.88
C ARG A 372 -10.30 -13.74 -21.24
N LEU A 373 -11.57 -13.45 -21.43
CA LEU A 373 -12.55 -14.43 -21.87
C LEU A 373 -12.51 -14.66 -23.38
N HIS A 374 -12.66 -15.90 -23.82
CA HIS A 374 -12.59 -16.28 -25.24
C HIS A 374 -13.72 -15.66 -26.09
N TYR A 375 -14.90 -15.44 -25.51
CA TYR A 375 -16.11 -15.11 -26.28
C TYR A 375 -16.29 -13.61 -26.57
N ASP A 376 -15.74 -12.74 -25.71
CA ASP A 376 -16.02 -11.29 -25.74
C ASP A 376 -14.78 -10.44 -25.43
N ASP A 377 -13.59 -11.05 -25.28
CA ASP A 377 -12.34 -10.40 -24.88
C ASP A 377 -12.42 -9.56 -23.58
N SER A 378 -13.51 -9.69 -22.81
CA SER A 378 -13.69 -8.99 -21.54
C SER A 378 -12.75 -9.52 -20.47
N LEU A 379 -12.27 -8.60 -19.62
CA LEU A 379 -11.37 -8.88 -18.51
C LEU A 379 -12.19 -9.28 -17.28
N GLN A 380 -11.99 -10.50 -16.78
CA GLN A 380 -12.53 -10.96 -15.50
C GLN A 380 -11.44 -10.92 -14.42
N PRO A 381 -11.72 -10.34 -13.23
CA PRO A 381 -10.72 -10.25 -12.17
C PRO A 381 -10.30 -11.65 -11.67
N ASN A 382 -9.00 -11.85 -11.48
CA ASN A 382 -8.44 -13.11 -10.99
C ASN A 382 -7.74 -12.89 -9.63
N VAL A 383 -8.33 -13.48 -8.58
CA VAL A 383 -7.88 -13.31 -7.18
C VAL A 383 -6.46 -13.86 -6.96
N GLU A 384 -6.09 -14.97 -7.60
CA GLU A 384 -4.74 -15.55 -7.46
C GLU A 384 -3.70 -14.59 -8.04
N LYS A 385 -3.93 -14.06 -9.26
CA LYS A 385 -3.01 -13.11 -9.88
C LYS A 385 -2.93 -11.81 -9.07
N GLN A 386 -4.06 -11.25 -8.66
CA GLN A 386 -4.08 -10.06 -7.81
C GLN A 386 -3.31 -10.29 -6.49
N ALA A 387 -3.43 -11.47 -5.88
CA ALA A 387 -2.68 -11.82 -4.67
C ALA A 387 -1.17 -11.85 -4.91
N ILE A 388 -0.70 -12.35 -6.06
CA ILE A 388 0.72 -12.27 -6.44
C ILE A 388 1.19 -10.81 -6.48
N LEU A 389 0.42 -9.92 -7.11
CA LEU A 389 0.79 -8.50 -7.20
C LEU A 389 0.77 -7.80 -5.83
N LEU A 390 -0.15 -8.17 -4.94
CA LEU A 390 -0.22 -7.65 -3.56
C LEU A 390 1.00 -8.08 -2.74
N GLU A 391 1.37 -9.36 -2.79
CA GLU A 391 2.53 -9.90 -2.08
C GLU A 391 3.87 -9.35 -2.61
N LEU A 392 3.92 -8.95 -3.89
CA LEU A 392 5.06 -8.24 -4.48
C LEU A 392 5.09 -6.74 -4.15
N LEU A 393 4.15 -6.24 -3.34
CA LEU A 393 4.05 -4.84 -2.87
C LEU A 393 4.00 -3.81 -4.02
N LEU A 394 3.45 -4.20 -5.17
CA LEU A 394 3.34 -3.30 -6.33
C LEU A 394 2.45 -2.09 -6.05
N HIS A 395 1.44 -2.25 -5.19
CA HIS A 395 0.56 -1.17 -4.75
C HIS A 395 1.33 -0.08 -3.98
N GLU A 396 2.29 -0.43 -3.13
CA GLU A 396 3.13 0.54 -2.42
C GLU A 396 4.01 1.34 -3.38
N HIS A 397 4.52 0.69 -4.43
CA HIS A 397 5.33 1.34 -5.46
C HIS A 397 4.49 2.29 -6.33
N ALA A 398 3.30 1.88 -6.75
CA ALA A 398 2.36 2.74 -7.45
C ALA A 398 1.91 3.93 -6.58
N MET A 399 1.74 3.75 -5.26
CA MET A 399 1.42 4.84 -4.34
C MET A 399 2.51 5.92 -4.31
N LYS A 400 3.79 5.56 -4.51
CA LYS A 400 4.87 6.56 -4.63
C LYS A 400 4.66 7.48 -5.83
N LEU A 401 4.12 6.99 -6.94
CA LEU A 401 3.81 7.83 -8.11
C LEU A 401 2.67 8.80 -7.83
N ILE A 402 1.62 8.37 -7.13
CA ILE A 402 0.53 9.27 -6.67
C ILE A 402 1.06 10.39 -5.77
N ARG A 403 2.01 10.06 -4.89
CA ARG A 403 2.68 11.00 -3.97
C ARG A 403 3.53 12.05 -4.68
N MET A 404 3.90 11.84 -5.94
CA MET A 404 4.77 12.77 -6.65
C MET A 404 4.07 14.10 -6.91
N HIS A 405 4.84 15.16 -6.71
CA HIS A 405 4.43 16.54 -6.99
C HIS A 405 4.95 16.99 -8.34
N VAL A 406 4.22 17.91 -8.97
CA VAL A 406 4.62 18.51 -10.24
C VAL A 406 5.93 19.29 -10.02
N VAL A 407 6.97 18.92 -10.76
CA VAL A 407 8.27 19.61 -10.71
C VAL A 407 8.21 20.92 -11.51
N ASP A 408 7.70 20.84 -12.74
CA ASP A 408 7.47 21.99 -13.63
C ASP A 408 6.12 21.83 -14.34
N THR A 409 5.46 22.96 -14.64
CA THR A 409 4.16 22.98 -15.32
C THR A 409 4.17 22.33 -16.70
N GLN A 410 5.33 22.27 -17.37
CA GLN A 410 5.49 21.58 -18.66
C GLN A 410 5.33 20.06 -18.57
N TYR A 411 5.58 19.47 -17.39
CA TYR A 411 5.56 18.03 -17.15
C TYR A 411 4.27 17.53 -16.50
N ASP A 412 3.43 18.46 -16.04
CA ASP A 412 2.12 18.21 -15.45
C ASP A 412 1.25 17.21 -16.26
N PRO A 413 1.06 17.35 -17.59
CA PRO A 413 0.21 16.42 -18.33
C PRO A 413 0.75 14.98 -18.33
N GLN A 414 2.08 14.82 -18.31
CA GLN A 414 2.70 13.49 -18.28
C GLN A 414 2.58 12.86 -16.88
N LEU A 415 2.70 13.66 -15.83
CA LEU A 415 2.52 13.18 -14.46
C LEU A 415 1.05 12.79 -14.22
N GLN A 416 0.09 13.57 -14.72
CA GLN A 416 -1.34 13.23 -14.61
C GLN A 416 -1.66 11.92 -15.34
N ALA A 417 -1.17 11.72 -16.57
CA ALA A 417 -1.36 10.45 -17.28
C ALA A 417 -0.84 9.23 -16.49
N VAL A 418 0.30 9.37 -15.79
CA VAL A 418 0.82 8.30 -14.91
C VAL A 418 -0.08 8.09 -13.69
N LYS A 419 -0.64 9.16 -13.11
CA LYS A 419 -1.54 9.07 -11.95
C LYS A 419 -2.89 8.47 -12.29
N ASP A 420 -3.45 8.81 -13.46
CA ASP A 420 -4.70 8.25 -13.96
C ASP A 420 -4.55 6.74 -14.18
N GLU A 421 -3.43 6.32 -14.77
CA GLU A 421 -3.13 4.90 -14.97
C GLU A 421 -2.86 4.16 -13.65
N CYS A 422 -2.26 4.81 -12.64
CA CYS A 422 -2.16 4.26 -11.29
C CYS A 422 -3.56 4.00 -10.70
N CYS A 423 -4.52 4.90 -10.94
CA CYS A 423 -5.89 4.71 -10.49
C CYS A 423 -6.56 3.53 -11.21
N ALA A 424 -6.35 3.36 -12.52
CA ALA A 424 -6.84 2.19 -13.27
C ALA A 424 -6.27 0.88 -12.68
N PHE A 425 -4.96 0.83 -12.46
CA PHE A 425 -4.29 -0.30 -11.81
C PHE A 425 -4.88 -0.63 -10.43
N PHE A 426 -5.11 0.38 -9.57
CA PHE A 426 -5.72 0.13 -8.25
C PHE A 426 -7.13 -0.43 -8.33
N LYS A 427 -7.96 0.05 -9.29
CA LYS A 427 -9.30 -0.51 -9.51
C LYS A 427 -9.21 -1.99 -9.89
N ALA A 428 -8.33 -2.35 -10.82
CA ALA A 428 -8.13 -3.73 -11.24
C ALA A 428 -7.59 -4.63 -10.11
N LEU A 429 -6.75 -4.09 -9.24
CA LEU A 429 -6.21 -4.81 -8.08
C LEU A 429 -7.29 -5.12 -7.02
N MET A 430 -8.23 -4.20 -6.81
CA MET A 430 -9.30 -4.32 -5.81
C MET A 430 -10.55 -5.03 -6.32
N ALA A 431 -10.72 -5.16 -7.64
CA ALA A 431 -11.90 -5.74 -8.25
C ALA A 431 -12.21 -7.14 -7.71
N LYS A 432 -13.32 -7.26 -6.96
CA LYS A 432 -13.79 -8.49 -6.30
C LYS A 432 -12.75 -9.15 -5.37
N ASN A 433 -11.83 -8.37 -4.81
CA ASN A 433 -10.76 -8.87 -3.95
C ASN A 433 -10.69 -8.13 -2.60
N PRO A 434 -11.24 -8.72 -1.52
CA PRO A 434 -11.22 -8.12 -0.18
C PRO A 434 -9.81 -7.87 0.37
N ALA A 435 -8.82 -8.69 0.00
CA ALA A 435 -7.44 -8.51 0.44
C ALA A 435 -6.80 -7.27 -0.20
N GLY A 436 -7.07 -7.03 -1.49
CA GLY A 436 -6.62 -5.84 -2.20
C GLY A 436 -7.25 -4.57 -1.65
N GLN A 437 -8.56 -4.62 -1.37
CA GLN A 437 -9.27 -3.51 -0.73
C GLN A 437 -8.71 -3.17 0.64
N LYS A 438 -8.42 -4.19 1.46
CA LYS A 438 -7.81 -4.01 2.78
C LYS A 438 -6.40 -3.39 2.69
N ALA A 439 -5.58 -3.83 1.73
CA ALA A 439 -4.25 -3.26 1.54
C ALA A 439 -4.31 -1.77 1.15
N MET A 440 -5.28 -1.39 0.33
CA MET A 440 -5.49 0.02 -0.04
C MET A 440 -6.14 0.85 1.07
N PHE A 441 -6.91 0.23 1.97
CA PHE A 441 -7.60 0.89 3.08
C PHE A 441 -6.66 1.63 4.03
N ASP A 442 -5.44 1.11 4.24
CA ASP A 442 -4.43 1.76 5.09
C ASP A 442 -3.98 3.13 4.52
N TYR A 443 -4.15 3.36 3.21
CA TYR A 443 -3.85 4.62 2.54
C TYR A 443 -5.06 5.55 2.39
N LEU A 444 -6.22 5.21 2.95
CA LEU A 444 -7.45 5.98 2.80
C LEU A 444 -7.31 7.48 3.13
N PRO A 445 -6.70 7.90 4.26
CA PRO A 445 -6.57 9.32 4.57
C PRO A 445 -5.79 10.09 3.49
N GLU A 446 -4.72 9.48 2.99
CA GLU A 446 -3.88 10.08 1.95
C GLU A 446 -4.60 10.15 0.60
N LEU A 447 -5.38 9.14 0.24
CA LEU A 447 -6.17 9.12 -1.00
C LEU A 447 -7.28 10.18 -0.99
N ILE A 448 -7.89 10.44 0.17
CA ILE A 448 -8.90 11.50 0.34
C ILE A 448 -8.28 12.88 0.13
N ASP A 449 -7.10 13.14 0.72
CA ASP A 449 -6.40 14.41 0.53
C ASP A 449 -6.05 14.64 -0.95
N ARG A 450 -5.70 13.57 -1.68
CA ARG A 450 -5.37 13.63 -3.12
C ARG A 450 -6.57 13.70 -4.06
N PHE A 451 -7.76 13.30 -3.61
CA PHE A 451 -9.00 13.53 -4.37
C PHE A 451 -9.22 15.03 -4.64
N VAL A 452 -8.73 15.91 -3.74
CA VAL A 452 -8.80 17.37 -3.89
C VAL A 452 -7.88 17.90 -5.00
N ASP A 453 -6.77 17.18 -5.27
CA ASP A 453 -5.75 17.54 -6.27
C ASP A 453 -6.17 17.16 -7.72
N GLN A 454 -7.42 16.73 -7.94
CA GLN A 454 -8.02 16.44 -9.26
C GLN A 454 -7.30 15.36 -10.09
N VAL A 455 -6.94 14.24 -9.47
CA VAL A 455 -6.55 13.04 -10.24
C VAL A 455 -7.80 12.37 -10.80
N ASP A 456 -7.91 12.26 -12.12
CA ASP A 456 -9.05 11.64 -12.76
C ASP A 456 -9.12 10.14 -12.39
N GLY A 457 -10.31 9.67 -12.01
CA GLY A 457 -10.52 8.27 -11.62
C GLY A 457 -10.15 7.91 -10.17
N MET A 458 -9.61 8.83 -9.35
CA MET A 458 -9.39 8.61 -7.91
C MET A 458 -10.71 8.32 -7.17
N GLY A 459 -11.79 8.95 -7.63
CA GLY A 459 -13.14 8.69 -7.15
C GLY A 459 -13.56 7.23 -7.25
N ASP A 460 -13.29 6.61 -8.39
CA ASP A 460 -13.61 5.19 -8.60
C ASP A 460 -12.70 4.26 -7.79
N VAL A 461 -11.45 4.67 -7.48
CA VAL A 461 -10.58 3.93 -6.56
C VAL A 461 -11.24 3.90 -5.19
N LEU A 462 -11.67 5.06 -4.69
CA LEU A 462 -12.36 5.18 -3.41
C LEU A 462 -13.65 4.37 -3.37
N ILE A 463 -14.46 4.38 -4.44
CA ILE A 463 -15.65 3.52 -4.53
C ILE A 463 -15.24 2.04 -4.45
N ASN A 464 -14.31 1.59 -5.29
CA ASN A 464 -13.89 0.19 -5.38
C ASN A 464 -13.25 -0.38 -4.11
N MET A 465 -12.71 0.48 -3.23
CA MET A 465 -12.23 0.05 -1.90
C MET A 465 -13.35 -0.53 -1.02
N PHE A 466 -14.59 -0.09 -1.24
CA PHE A 466 -15.74 -0.45 -0.40
C PHE A 466 -16.79 -1.30 -1.10
N VAL A 467 -16.68 -1.46 -2.43
CA VAL A 467 -17.58 -2.32 -3.22
C VAL A 467 -17.54 -3.74 -2.66
N ASP A 468 -18.71 -4.29 -2.34
CA ASP A 468 -18.91 -5.66 -1.87
C ASP A 468 -18.02 -6.04 -0.66
N ASN A 469 -17.81 -5.08 0.26
CA ASN A 469 -17.03 -5.30 1.47
C ASN A 469 -17.62 -4.62 2.71
N ARG A 470 -18.62 -5.29 3.28
CA ARG A 470 -19.25 -4.85 4.53
C ARG A 470 -18.28 -4.66 5.70
N SER A 471 -17.21 -5.45 5.77
CA SER A 471 -16.26 -5.37 6.89
C SER A 471 -15.48 -4.05 6.91
N LEU A 472 -15.08 -3.55 5.74
CA LEU A 472 -14.39 -2.27 5.62
C LEU A 472 -15.35 -1.09 5.78
N CYS A 473 -16.58 -1.20 5.26
CA CYS A 473 -17.61 -0.16 5.44
C CYS A 473 -17.95 0.09 6.93
N LEU A 474 -17.77 -0.89 7.81
CA LEU A 474 -17.96 -0.71 9.26
C LEU A 474 -16.75 -0.05 9.96
N CYS A 475 -15.58 -0.10 9.33
CA CYS A 475 -14.32 0.38 9.90
C CYS A 475 -13.90 1.76 9.39
N VAL A 476 -14.72 2.42 8.55
CA VAL A 476 -14.38 3.74 8.01
C VAL A 476 -14.26 4.76 9.14
N PRO A 477 -13.13 5.49 9.24
CA PRO A 477 -12.96 6.49 10.28
C PRO A 477 -13.92 7.67 10.05
N ASP A 478 -14.52 8.17 11.13
CA ASP A 478 -15.43 9.33 11.10
C ASP A 478 -14.82 10.54 10.36
N GLN A 479 -13.53 10.80 10.57
CA GLN A 479 -12.77 11.86 9.90
C GLN A 479 -12.83 11.77 8.37
N ALA A 480 -12.84 10.56 7.80
CA ALA A 480 -12.94 10.37 6.35
C ALA A 480 -14.32 10.77 5.84
N ILE A 481 -15.40 10.36 6.54
CA ILE A 481 -16.78 10.73 6.16
C ILE A 481 -16.97 12.25 6.24
N TRP A 482 -16.44 12.89 7.27
CA TRP A 482 -16.43 14.35 7.40
C TRP A 482 -15.67 15.04 6.27
N ALA A 483 -14.51 14.50 5.85
CA ALA A 483 -13.74 15.04 4.74
C ALA A 483 -14.52 14.92 3.41
N PHE A 484 -15.13 13.76 3.13
CA PHE A 484 -16.01 13.59 1.97
C PHE A 484 -17.20 14.55 1.99
N MET A 485 -17.83 14.74 3.15
CA MET A 485 -18.96 15.64 3.28
C MET A 485 -18.57 17.10 3.05
N LYS A 486 -17.41 17.52 3.57
CA LYS A 486 -16.86 18.86 3.33
C LYS A 486 -16.56 19.09 1.85
N LEU A 487 -16.01 18.08 1.16
CA LEU A 487 -15.76 18.13 -0.28
C LEU A 487 -17.06 18.25 -1.07
N LEU A 488 -18.07 17.43 -0.72
CA LEU A 488 -19.39 17.50 -1.32
C LEU A 488 -19.99 18.90 -1.15
N ASN A 489 -19.95 19.46 0.06
CA ASN A 489 -20.48 20.79 0.36
C ASN A 489 -19.80 21.90 -0.48
N ASN A 490 -18.48 21.80 -0.68
CA ASN A 490 -17.74 22.75 -1.52
C ASN A 490 -18.14 22.65 -2.99
N HIS A 491 -18.22 21.43 -3.56
CA HIS A 491 -18.61 21.24 -4.96
C HIS A 491 -20.07 21.62 -5.23
N VAL A 492 -20.97 21.34 -4.29
CA VAL A 492 -22.37 21.78 -4.37
C VAL A 492 -22.47 23.31 -4.23
N GLY A 493 -21.64 23.91 -3.38
CA GLY A 493 -21.49 25.38 -3.29
C GLY A 493 -21.06 25.99 -4.62
N ASP A 494 -20.07 25.41 -5.31
CA ASP A 494 -19.62 25.84 -6.63
C ASP A 494 -20.71 25.67 -7.71
N LEU A 495 -21.59 24.66 -7.60
CA LEU A 495 -22.75 24.51 -8.49
C LEU A 495 -23.83 25.59 -8.24
N ARG A 496 -24.09 25.91 -6.97
CA ARG A 496 -25.09 26.92 -6.57
C ARG A 496 -24.64 28.35 -6.85
N HIS A 497 -23.37 28.64 -6.65
CA HIS A 497 -22.76 29.95 -6.82
C HIS A 497 -21.59 29.86 -7.79
N PRO A 498 -21.89 29.73 -9.09
CA PRO A 498 -20.89 29.50 -10.10
C PRO A 498 -20.01 30.73 -10.29
N ASP A 499 -18.74 30.61 -9.89
CA ASP A 499 -17.74 31.65 -10.10
C ASP A 499 -17.29 31.65 -11.58
N PRO A 500 -17.54 32.74 -12.35
CA PRO A 500 -17.16 32.81 -13.76
C PRO A 500 -15.64 32.76 -13.98
N ALA A 501 -14.81 32.97 -12.96
CA ALA A 501 -13.35 32.84 -13.04
C ALA A 501 -12.86 31.38 -12.91
N LYS A 502 -13.70 30.45 -12.45
CA LYS A 502 -13.35 29.02 -12.27
C LYS A 502 -14.10 28.15 -13.29
N HIS A 503 -13.44 27.75 -14.38
CA HIS A 503 -13.94 26.73 -15.30
C HIS A 503 -13.98 25.32 -14.64
N ARG A 504 -14.89 25.09 -13.69
CA ARG A 504 -14.92 23.86 -12.85
C ARG A 504 -16.25 23.12 -12.76
N ARG A 505 -17.30 23.54 -13.50
CA ARG A 505 -18.64 22.95 -13.36
C ARG A 505 -18.71 21.44 -13.68
N SER A 506 -18.14 21.00 -14.80
CA SER A 506 -18.14 19.58 -15.19
C SER A 506 -17.35 18.70 -14.22
N SER A 507 -16.18 19.16 -13.78
CA SER A 507 -15.35 18.48 -12.78
C SER A 507 -16.08 18.35 -11.43
N SER A 508 -16.83 19.38 -11.02
CA SER A 508 -17.60 19.36 -9.77
C SER A 508 -18.80 18.41 -9.84
N SER A 509 -19.52 18.37 -10.97
CA SER A 509 -20.64 17.44 -11.20
C SER A 509 -20.18 15.97 -11.13
N ASN A 510 -19.06 15.65 -11.77
CA ASN A 510 -18.45 14.30 -11.70
C ASN A 510 -18.02 13.92 -10.28
N ALA A 511 -17.39 14.86 -9.56
CA ALA A 511 -16.97 14.64 -8.17
C ALA A 511 -18.18 14.39 -7.25
N ILE A 512 -19.26 15.16 -7.40
CA ILE A 512 -20.52 14.96 -6.67
C ILE A 512 -21.09 13.58 -6.94
N SER A 513 -21.23 13.19 -8.21
CA SER A 513 -21.78 11.88 -8.59
C SER A 513 -20.98 10.73 -7.97
N THR A 514 -19.65 10.85 -8.00
CA THR A 514 -18.74 9.88 -7.39
C THR A 514 -18.93 9.78 -5.88
N ILE A 515 -18.96 10.91 -5.15
CA ILE A 515 -19.13 10.92 -3.70
C ILE A 515 -20.48 10.33 -3.31
N MET A 516 -21.55 10.66 -4.05
CA MET A 516 -22.89 10.14 -3.79
C MET A 516 -22.99 8.63 -4.05
N GLU A 517 -22.32 8.12 -5.09
CA GLU A 517 -22.23 6.67 -5.33
C GLU A 517 -21.42 5.97 -4.23
N PHE A 518 -20.31 6.57 -3.77
CA PHE A 518 -19.56 6.07 -2.61
C PHE A 518 -20.46 5.96 -1.36
N PHE A 519 -21.23 7.00 -1.05
CA PHE A 519 -22.17 6.98 0.08
C PHE A 519 -23.24 5.89 -0.04
N LYS A 520 -23.73 5.64 -1.25
CA LYS A 520 -24.68 4.55 -1.51
C LYS A 520 -24.06 3.17 -1.20
N ARG A 521 -22.81 2.93 -1.64
CA ARG A 521 -22.07 1.68 -1.33
C ARG A 521 -21.71 1.55 0.15
N TYR A 522 -21.41 2.67 0.81
CA TYR A 522 -21.13 2.72 2.24
C TYR A 522 -22.36 2.36 3.09
N ILE A 523 -23.56 2.74 2.65
CA ILE A 523 -24.83 2.43 3.32
C ILE A 523 -25.28 1.00 3.05
N ILE A 524 -25.22 0.54 1.79
CA ILE A 524 -25.66 -0.80 1.37
C ILE A 524 -24.46 -1.59 0.82
N PRO A 525 -23.52 -2.04 1.66
CA PRO A 525 -22.54 -3.02 1.24
C PRO A 525 -23.24 -4.38 1.01
N ASP A 526 -22.86 -5.10 -0.04
CA ASP A 526 -23.37 -6.46 -0.34
C ASP A 526 -24.90 -6.56 -0.47
N GLU A 527 -25.54 -5.52 -1.02
CA GLU A 527 -27.01 -5.41 -1.16
C GLU A 527 -27.81 -5.42 0.16
N ALA A 528 -27.14 -5.27 1.31
CA ALA A 528 -27.76 -5.23 2.63
C ALA A 528 -27.51 -3.90 3.36
N PRO A 529 -28.56 -3.19 3.83
CA PRO A 529 -28.38 -1.91 4.50
C PRO A 529 -27.72 -2.06 5.88
N VAL A 530 -26.81 -1.16 6.19
CA VAL A 530 -26.18 -1.02 7.51
C VAL A 530 -26.80 0.16 8.25
N LYS A 531 -27.72 -0.12 9.18
CA LYS A 531 -28.47 0.92 9.92
C LYS A 531 -27.59 1.93 10.66
N ALA A 532 -26.46 1.49 11.21
CA ALA A 532 -25.51 2.39 11.87
C ALA A 532 -24.94 3.43 10.90
N ASN A 533 -24.55 3.01 9.70
CA ASN A 533 -24.00 3.87 8.65
C ASN A 533 -25.08 4.82 8.10
N GLN A 534 -26.32 4.33 7.94
CA GLN A 534 -27.47 5.15 7.53
C GLN A 534 -27.68 6.33 8.48
N VAL A 535 -27.85 6.06 9.78
CA VAL A 535 -28.09 7.09 10.79
C VAL A 535 -26.91 8.04 10.92
N HIS A 536 -25.69 7.51 10.87
CA HIS A 536 -24.48 8.31 11.01
C HIS A 536 -24.28 9.26 9.83
N LEU A 537 -24.38 8.77 8.60
CA LEU A 537 -24.23 9.60 7.40
C LEU A 537 -25.35 10.63 7.30
N PHE A 538 -26.59 10.26 7.62
CA PHE A 538 -27.72 11.19 7.63
C PHE A 538 -27.49 12.33 8.65
N ALA A 539 -27.02 12.03 9.85
CA ALA A 539 -26.72 13.02 10.88
C ALA A 539 -25.59 13.98 10.48
N ILE A 540 -24.59 13.51 9.72
CA ILE A 540 -23.52 14.36 9.19
C ILE A 540 -24.04 15.22 8.04
N MET A 541 -24.83 14.66 7.13
CA MET A 541 -25.35 15.37 5.95
C MET A 541 -26.34 16.49 6.31
N THR A 542 -27.12 16.30 7.38
CA THR A 542 -28.07 17.29 7.90
C THR A 542 -27.44 18.27 8.90
N ASN A 543 -26.12 18.17 9.14
CA ASN A 543 -25.45 19.02 10.09
C ASN A 543 -25.44 20.49 9.61
N PRO A 544 -25.76 21.46 10.49
CA PRO A 544 -25.77 22.88 10.15
C PRO A 544 -24.40 23.46 9.78
N GLN A 545 -23.31 22.69 9.85
CA GLN A 545 -22.00 23.12 9.31
C GLN A 545 -21.94 23.04 7.77
N PHE A 546 -22.87 22.35 7.12
CA PHE A 546 -22.88 22.12 5.68
C PHE A 546 -24.10 22.78 5.01
N ASP A 547 -24.05 24.11 4.91
CA ASP A 547 -25.17 24.94 4.43
C ASP A 547 -25.55 24.72 2.95
N HIS A 548 -24.65 24.15 2.15
CA HIS A 548 -24.87 24.03 0.70
C HIS A 548 -25.56 22.73 0.28
N LEU A 549 -25.53 21.68 1.12
CA LEU A 549 -25.98 20.33 0.75
C LEU A 549 -27.50 20.24 0.58
N LEU A 550 -28.27 20.77 1.53
CA LEU A 550 -29.72 20.66 1.48
C LEU A 550 -30.32 21.70 0.54
N LEU A 551 -31.11 21.25 -0.43
CA LEU A 551 -31.84 22.12 -1.34
C LEU A 551 -33.19 22.51 -0.72
N PRO A 552 -33.49 23.82 -0.56
CA PRO A 552 -34.66 24.32 0.18
C PRO A 552 -35.97 24.20 -0.61
N PHE A 553 -36.12 23.14 -1.42
CA PHE A 553 -37.33 22.95 -2.24
C PHE A 553 -38.57 22.58 -1.41
N GLY A 554 -38.37 22.06 -0.19
CA GLY A 554 -39.44 21.85 0.79
C GLY A 554 -39.77 23.07 1.66
N GLN A 555 -39.05 24.19 1.49
CA GLN A 555 -39.23 25.35 2.35
C GLN A 555 -40.61 26.00 2.15
N ASP A 556 -41.24 26.39 3.25
CA ASP A 556 -42.58 27.00 3.32
C ASP A 556 -43.75 26.09 2.91
N ILE A 557 -43.51 24.80 2.70
CA ILE A 557 -44.57 23.81 2.45
C ILE A 557 -45.04 23.24 3.79
N THR A 558 -46.32 23.42 4.09
CA THR A 558 -46.93 22.89 5.33
C THR A 558 -47.78 21.65 5.04
N PRO A 559 -47.96 20.73 6.01
CA PRO A 559 -48.76 19.52 5.82
C PRO A 559 -50.22 19.77 5.44
N ASP A 560 -50.75 20.94 5.82
CA ASP A 560 -52.14 21.34 5.58
C ASP A 560 -52.40 21.82 4.13
N MET A 561 -51.35 21.97 3.32
CA MET A 561 -51.50 22.40 1.91
C MET A 561 -51.91 21.23 1.02
N ASP A 562 -53.01 21.42 0.28
CA ASP A 562 -53.51 20.44 -0.69
C ASP A 562 -52.50 20.18 -1.83
N VAL A 563 -52.38 18.91 -2.22
CA VAL A 563 -51.53 18.44 -3.32
C VAL A 563 -51.92 19.12 -4.63
N GLY A 564 -50.94 19.64 -5.37
CA GLY A 564 -51.18 20.32 -6.65
C GLY A 564 -51.92 21.67 -6.56
N SER A 565 -52.22 22.16 -5.35
CA SER A 565 -52.91 23.44 -5.18
C SER A 565 -52.08 24.62 -5.67
N SER A 566 -52.77 25.70 -6.07
CA SER A 566 -52.11 26.96 -6.45
C SER A 566 -51.32 27.57 -5.29
N SER A 567 -51.73 27.32 -4.04
CA SER A 567 -51.01 27.76 -2.85
C SER A 567 -49.67 27.08 -2.66
N LEU A 568 -49.59 25.76 -2.90
CA LEU A 568 -48.35 25.00 -2.83
C LEU A 568 -47.41 25.40 -3.97
N ARG A 569 -47.93 25.51 -5.20
CA ARG A 569 -47.14 25.92 -6.37
C ARG A 569 -46.57 27.34 -6.27
N ALA A 570 -47.15 28.19 -5.43
CA ALA A 570 -46.69 29.56 -5.18
C ALA A 570 -45.64 29.67 -4.05
N THR A 571 -45.30 28.57 -3.37
CA THR A 571 -44.27 28.57 -2.31
C THR A 571 -42.87 28.86 -2.88
N ALA A 572 -42.01 29.45 -2.04
CA ALA A 572 -40.64 29.76 -2.43
C ALA A 572 -39.85 28.49 -2.81
N GLY A 573 -40.07 27.38 -2.09
CA GLY A 573 -39.43 26.10 -2.39
C GLY A 573 -39.82 25.52 -3.75
N TYR A 574 -41.13 25.45 -4.06
CA TYR A 574 -41.60 24.90 -5.34
C TYR A 574 -41.23 25.79 -6.54
N THR A 575 -41.32 27.11 -6.38
CA THR A 575 -40.93 28.05 -7.45
C THR A 575 -39.43 28.00 -7.74
N ALA A 576 -38.58 27.78 -6.72
CA ALA A 576 -37.16 27.53 -6.92
C ALA A 576 -36.88 26.22 -7.66
N LEU A 577 -37.62 25.14 -7.35
CA LEU A 577 -37.51 23.87 -8.09
C LEU A 577 -37.90 24.06 -9.56
N MET A 578 -39.01 24.76 -9.83
CA MET A 578 -39.45 25.05 -11.20
C MET A 578 -38.44 25.87 -11.97
N HIS A 579 -37.80 26.87 -11.35
CA HIS A 579 -36.73 27.64 -11.98
C HIS A 579 -35.57 26.75 -12.43
N VAL A 580 -35.15 25.80 -11.58
CA VAL A 580 -34.08 24.85 -11.88
C VAL A 580 -34.46 23.91 -13.03
N VAL A 581 -35.72 23.47 -13.06
CA VAL A 581 -36.24 22.60 -14.13
C VAL A 581 -36.32 23.33 -15.48
N GLU A 582 -36.78 24.59 -15.48
CA GLU A 582 -36.95 25.39 -16.69
C GLU A 582 -35.62 25.93 -17.24
N THR A 583 -34.59 26.05 -16.42
CA THR A 583 -33.31 26.68 -16.78
C THR A 583 -32.26 25.63 -17.19
N PRO A 584 -31.86 25.55 -18.48
CA PRO A 584 -30.92 24.53 -18.94
C PRO A 584 -29.53 24.62 -18.29
N SER A 585 -29.12 25.82 -17.86
CA SER A 585 -27.82 26.03 -17.21
C SER A 585 -27.74 25.51 -15.78
N GLU A 586 -28.85 25.06 -15.20
CA GLU A 586 -28.97 24.49 -13.85
C GLU A 586 -29.18 22.97 -13.86
N ALA A 587 -29.02 22.31 -15.02
CA ALA A 587 -29.21 20.86 -15.17
C ALA A 587 -28.34 20.02 -14.20
N ASP A 588 -27.11 20.46 -13.91
CA ASP A 588 -26.24 19.79 -12.94
C ASP A 588 -26.79 19.88 -11.50
N LEU A 589 -27.46 20.99 -11.15
CA LEU A 589 -28.09 21.17 -9.84
C LEU A 589 -29.33 20.29 -9.70
N LEU A 590 -30.10 20.13 -10.79
CA LEU A 590 -31.21 19.17 -10.85
C LEU A 590 -30.71 17.73 -10.69
N ALA A 591 -29.65 17.34 -11.40
CA ALA A 591 -29.04 16.01 -11.27
C ALA A 591 -28.52 15.75 -9.85
N TYR A 592 -27.98 16.77 -9.18
CA TYR A 592 -27.63 16.68 -7.76
C TYR A 592 -28.87 16.46 -6.89
N PHE A 593 -29.98 17.17 -7.12
CA PHE A 593 -31.22 16.96 -6.37
C PHE A 593 -31.77 15.54 -6.53
N GLU A 594 -31.76 15.01 -7.75
CA GLU A 594 -32.12 13.62 -8.03
C GLU A 594 -31.22 12.65 -7.23
N LYS A 595 -29.91 12.89 -7.19
CA LYS A 595 -28.98 12.07 -6.39
C LYS A 595 -29.19 12.21 -4.88
N LEU A 596 -29.56 13.40 -4.40
CA LEU A 596 -29.88 13.66 -2.99
C LEU A 596 -31.13 12.86 -2.56
N LEU A 597 -32.20 12.91 -3.34
CA LEU A 597 -33.41 12.12 -3.09
C LEU A 597 -33.14 10.61 -3.15
N GLU A 598 -32.33 10.16 -4.12
CA GLU A 598 -31.90 8.77 -4.20
C GLU A 598 -31.12 8.34 -2.93
N ALA A 599 -30.20 9.17 -2.46
CA ALA A 599 -29.41 8.91 -1.25
C ALA A 599 -30.29 8.85 0.01
N PHE A 600 -31.25 9.76 0.17
CA PHE A 600 -32.19 9.73 1.29
C PHE A 600 -33.12 8.51 1.26
N SER A 601 -33.55 8.10 0.08
CA SER A 601 -34.30 6.85 -0.08
C SER A 601 -33.48 5.65 0.41
N VAL A 602 -32.19 5.60 0.04
CA VAL A 602 -31.24 4.55 0.47
C VAL A 602 -30.94 4.61 1.97
N MET A 603 -30.94 5.79 2.59
CA MET A 603 -30.76 5.95 4.04
C MET A 603 -31.96 5.44 4.85
N CYS A 604 -33.16 5.47 4.27
CA CYS A 604 -34.40 4.95 4.89
C CYS A 604 -34.67 3.47 4.53
N TYR A 605 -33.95 2.92 3.56
CA TYR A 605 -34.10 1.54 3.11
C TYR A 605 -33.97 0.53 4.25
N GLY A 606 -34.92 -0.40 4.36
CA GLY A 606 -34.92 -1.45 5.40
C GLY A 606 -35.48 -1.01 6.76
N LYS A 607 -36.36 0.00 6.74
CA LYS A 607 -37.11 0.57 7.86
C LYS A 607 -36.22 1.19 8.94
N ASN A 608 -36.06 2.50 8.87
CA ASN A 608 -35.24 3.29 9.76
C ASN A 608 -36.01 4.54 10.20
N PHE A 609 -36.90 4.34 11.18
CA PHE A 609 -37.79 5.37 11.72
C PHE A 609 -37.14 6.74 11.96
N LYS A 610 -35.91 6.77 12.51
CA LYS A 610 -35.25 8.04 12.84
C LYS A 610 -34.98 8.88 11.59
N THR A 611 -34.43 8.27 10.55
CA THR A 611 -34.11 8.98 9.30
C THR A 611 -35.38 9.25 8.49
N GLU A 612 -36.39 8.37 8.56
CA GLU A 612 -37.69 8.56 7.90
C GLU A 612 -38.36 9.86 8.35
N VAL A 613 -38.54 10.06 9.67
CA VAL A 613 -39.24 11.24 10.21
C VAL A 613 -38.54 12.55 9.80
N GLU A 614 -37.21 12.58 9.87
CA GLU A 614 -36.43 13.77 9.48
C GLU A 614 -36.49 14.00 7.96
N CYS A 615 -36.45 12.94 7.14
CA CYS A 615 -36.66 13.04 5.68
C CYS A 615 -38.07 13.57 5.33
N GLN A 616 -39.11 13.11 6.02
CA GLN A 616 -40.49 13.56 5.83
C GLN A 616 -40.67 15.04 6.18
N GLN A 617 -39.89 15.55 7.15
CA GLN A 617 -39.87 16.98 7.50
C GLN A 617 -39.11 17.83 6.46
N LEU A 618 -38.02 17.29 5.90
CA LEU A 618 -37.23 17.99 4.86
C LEU A 618 -37.98 18.09 3.53
N TYR A 619 -38.61 16.99 3.10
CA TYR A 619 -39.36 16.89 1.86
C TYR A 619 -40.75 16.29 2.12
N PRO A 620 -41.76 17.13 2.39
CA PRO A 620 -43.11 16.71 2.74
C PRO A 620 -43.83 15.92 1.64
N LEU A 621 -44.79 15.08 2.04
CA LEU A 621 -45.57 14.22 1.13
C LEU A 621 -46.25 15.00 0.00
N ASN A 622 -46.85 16.14 0.34
CA ASN A 622 -47.56 16.98 -0.63
C ASN A 622 -46.63 17.58 -1.69
N LEU A 623 -45.37 17.87 -1.37
CA LEU A 623 -44.36 18.24 -2.36
C LEU A 623 -44.10 17.08 -3.32
N ILE A 624 -43.80 15.88 -2.79
CA ILE A 624 -43.43 14.71 -3.59
C ILE A 624 -44.57 14.30 -4.53
N LEU A 625 -45.80 14.24 -4.03
CA LEU A 625 -46.98 13.94 -4.87
C LEU A 625 -47.22 15.03 -5.92
N THR A 626 -47.01 16.30 -5.59
CA THR A 626 -47.12 17.38 -6.59
C THR A 626 -46.06 17.24 -7.68
N VAL A 627 -44.82 16.84 -7.35
CA VAL A 627 -43.76 16.59 -8.33
C VAL A 627 -44.11 15.42 -9.26
N LEU A 628 -44.79 14.38 -8.76
CA LEU A 628 -45.23 13.24 -9.57
C LEU A 628 -46.37 13.61 -10.54
N LEU A 629 -47.31 14.43 -10.08
CA LEU A 629 -48.51 14.83 -10.81
C LEU A 629 -48.30 16.03 -11.75
N ASP A 630 -47.24 16.82 -11.57
CA ASP A 630 -46.97 17.97 -12.43
C ASP A 630 -46.36 17.55 -13.77
N ASP A 631 -47.09 17.81 -14.86
CA ASP A 631 -46.68 17.50 -16.23
C ASP A 631 -45.37 18.19 -16.67
N ALA A 632 -45.00 19.30 -16.04
CA ALA A 632 -43.75 20.01 -16.33
C ALA A 632 -42.50 19.30 -15.77
N MET A 633 -42.66 18.36 -14.84
CA MET A 633 -41.54 17.71 -14.17
C MET A 633 -40.85 16.66 -15.06
N PRO A 634 -39.50 16.62 -15.11
CA PRO A 634 -38.75 15.62 -15.87
C PRO A 634 -39.01 14.20 -15.38
N LEU A 635 -39.00 13.24 -16.31
CA LEU A 635 -39.22 11.83 -16.00
C LEU A 635 -38.18 11.26 -15.02
N SER A 636 -36.92 11.69 -15.12
CA SER A 636 -35.83 11.29 -14.21
C SER A 636 -36.16 11.64 -12.76
N LEU A 637 -36.59 12.88 -12.52
CA LEU A 637 -37.00 13.34 -11.20
C LEU A 637 -38.22 12.58 -10.68
N ARG A 638 -39.23 12.31 -11.53
CA ARG A 638 -40.42 11.54 -11.13
C ARG A 638 -40.09 10.09 -10.75
N VAL A 639 -39.13 9.46 -11.42
CA VAL A 639 -38.67 8.10 -11.07
C VAL A 639 -38.03 8.10 -9.68
N VAL A 640 -37.15 9.07 -9.40
CA VAL A 640 -36.49 9.17 -8.10
C VAL A 640 -37.49 9.56 -7.01
N ALA A 641 -38.40 10.49 -7.28
CA ALA A 641 -39.46 10.90 -6.36
C ALA A 641 -40.39 9.73 -6.02
N SER A 642 -40.73 8.87 -6.99
CA SER A 642 -41.49 7.63 -6.74
C SER A 642 -40.74 6.67 -5.81
N LYS A 643 -39.42 6.53 -5.99
CA LYS A 643 -38.59 5.71 -5.11
C LYS A 643 -38.56 6.28 -3.69
N PHE A 644 -38.40 7.60 -3.55
CA PHE A 644 -38.45 8.28 -2.26
C PHE A 644 -39.81 8.09 -1.58
N LEU A 645 -40.91 8.24 -2.32
CA LEU A 645 -42.27 7.99 -1.81
C LEU A 645 -42.40 6.56 -1.25
N SER A 646 -41.92 5.56 -2.01
CA SER A 646 -41.97 4.16 -1.60
C SER A 646 -41.19 3.89 -0.32
N GLU A 647 -39.93 4.32 -0.25
CA GLU A 647 -39.03 3.98 0.86
C GLU A 647 -39.26 4.82 2.12
N VAL A 648 -39.74 6.06 1.99
CA VAL A 648 -39.85 7.01 3.12
C VAL A 648 -41.27 7.11 3.67
N PHE A 649 -42.30 6.87 2.86
CA PHE A 649 -43.70 7.01 3.28
C PHE A 649 -44.49 5.69 3.28
N PHE A 650 -44.19 4.75 2.37
CA PHE A 650 -44.91 3.48 2.31
C PHE A 650 -44.23 2.33 3.05
N ASP A 651 -42.94 2.11 2.87
CA ASP A 651 -42.18 1.04 3.56
C ASP A 651 -41.59 1.52 4.89
N THR A 652 -42.47 1.97 5.79
CA THR A 652 -42.07 2.54 7.09
C THR A 652 -42.24 1.56 8.25
N ASP A 653 -41.57 1.84 9.38
CA ASP A 653 -41.75 1.12 10.65
C ASP A 653 -43.08 1.45 11.36
N LEU A 654 -43.73 2.55 10.97
CA LEU A 654 -45.02 2.97 11.51
C LEU A 654 -46.18 2.28 10.79
N GLU A 655 -47.33 2.14 11.46
CA GLU A 655 -48.58 1.86 10.73
C GLU A 655 -48.81 3.02 9.75
N VAL A 656 -48.86 2.71 8.45
CA VAL A 656 -49.15 3.69 7.39
C VAL A 656 -50.40 4.45 7.78
N ASP A 657 -50.32 5.78 7.82
CA ASP A 657 -51.44 6.62 8.20
C ASP A 657 -52.64 6.26 7.30
N PRO A 658 -53.78 5.81 7.85
CA PRO A 658 -54.95 5.48 7.04
C PRO A 658 -55.42 6.65 6.17
N GLN A 659 -55.05 7.89 6.50
CA GLN A 659 -55.31 9.06 5.64
C GLN A 659 -54.57 9.00 4.30
N LEU A 660 -53.34 8.47 4.25
CA LEU A 660 -52.58 8.27 3.00
C LEU A 660 -53.32 7.34 2.02
N ALA A 661 -53.94 6.27 2.53
CA ALA A 661 -54.69 5.33 1.70
C ALA A 661 -55.98 5.90 1.11
N VAL A 662 -56.46 7.04 1.63
CA VAL A 662 -57.71 7.69 1.21
C VAL A 662 -57.44 9.00 0.44
N MET A 663 -56.19 9.45 0.33
CA MET A 663 -55.83 10.63 -0.46
C MET A 663 -56.04 10.37 -1.96
N PRO A 664 -56.89 11.15 -2.66
CA PRO A 664 -57.13 10.98 -4.10
C PRO A 664 -55.84 11.03 -4.93
N ALA A 665 -54.93 11.94 -4.58
CA ALA A 665 -53.65 12.15 -5.24
C ALA A 665 -52.66 10.96 -5.15
N VAL A 666 -52.94 9.92 -4.34
CA VAL A 666 -52.14 8.68 -4.29
C VAL A 666 -52.64 7.66 -5.32
N TRP A 667 -53.92 7.75 -5.69
CA TRP A 667 -54.58 6.85 -6.65
C TRP A 667 -54.67 7.42 -8.05
N ASP A 668 -54.75 8.75 -8.15
CA ASP A 668 -54.61 9.53 -9.39
C ASP A 668 -53.15 9.53 -9.86
#